data_AF-A0A8T9BF95-F1
#
_entry.id   AF-A0A8T9BF95-F1
#
_cell.length_a   1.000
_cell.length_b   1.000
_cell.length_c   1.000
_cell.angle_alpha   90.00
_cell.angle_beta   90.00
_cell.angle_gamma   90.00
#
_symmetry.space_group_name_H-M   'P 1'
#
loop_
_entity.id
_entity.type
_entity.pdbx_description
1 polymer ?
#
loop_
_entity_poly.entity_id
_entity_poly.type
_entity_poly.pdbx_seq_one_letter_code
_entity_poly.pdbx_strand_id
1 'polypeptide(L)'
;MSQCHSINRATETSPGSAPPGAQHISATENDVLLESSSSSSQTKERAVLSSPTISTTRLHRSSFIVLLVLLYAALAIFAWTVTVILSFRPISGQAHYGAWFPGNDDYGVGGGNVHQFYVKAKNWYHAARVIQSIVGVVTIPLTSAVCSNAVIVFIAQRHKSHLSLRKVITLADKSWNNPAAYPRIAFSWKRYGTYFLLLAFLLNTLGAVLSPLQEILLSTKTIKTPVLAQNIPSLFDIPNLSAAHLFGTNEAGNANNRDTNLITTITQNALLTASNVEPQSQLWQGAGLTCGTLGMVECGINSACQNRLQHYFDTACGQGNTLGNLSRLVDPFLAELPNGFSTGLIRQFVPRINSTAKYENISLAEWPHGCDQLPGAFFAEYSEVLRDVRWGIQTCMPANLTQSPWKSTRARQDFSEELYINITGDYIEYGQSGGFFCVTVNTTAGYFELPNYMNNLAPGPLLEQGPDYLCGSDCESEGEDRLSPSIYFSDLKTPPQNYADSKRDVPDMFTSSVSNNTIALEGVYNKGPLLTIAMALFGENSFIASHTAFPQAYYGLNSTLDPATQTEVWSINQGACVGLFPMTALLLITGDTGDTGDGNPTEFIEPSTQGCITNDLGSKEGGTGGYVGEWVQNFNPGSFIGMGGDVSAALQNLASAFTSASFLANQAWLMNNIQGSSQRSLTVAWDSGVDTEVPTISLAGIILISILLGIDLLALLAMAIYASFSPTWTKQLDAFALLRIGAALGDRVPLLVGLRTHKIKALDELPGWIGDAADEHEDVGRLGVGASRRIDKKKRYECYKDDEEQDTPKKKVTPTIE
;
A
#
# COMPACT_ATOMS: atom_id res chain seq x y z
N MET A 1 36.08 20.33 1.19
CA MET A 1 35.88 20.39 2.66
C MET A 1 35.41 19.00 3.07
N SER A 2 36.13 18.15 3.82
CA SER A 2 37.07 18.39 4.95
C SER A 2 36.34 19.05 6.14
N GLN A 3 36.45 18.65 7.40
CA GLN A 3 37.38 17.77 8.16
C GLN A 3 36.59 17.12 9.34
N CYS A 4 36.90 15.92 9.84
CA CYS A 4 37.98 15.52 10.77
C CYS A 4 38.05 16.25 12.13
N HIS A 5 37.90 15.49 13.23
CA HIS A 5 38.74 15.42 14.45
C HIS A 5 37.93 14.78 15.60
N SER A 6 38.47 14.13 16.65
CA SER A 6 39.77 13.54 17.05
C SER A 6 39.48 12.74 18.37
N ILE A 7 40.19 11.71 18.89
CA ILE A 7 41.55 11.65 19.47
C ILE A 7 41.87 10.17 19.86
N ASN A 8 43.09 9.69 19.52
CA ASN A 8 44.06 8.78 20.23
C ASN A 8 43.66 7.84 21.41
N ARG A 9 44.35 6.72 21.74
CA ARG A 9 45.43 5.86 21.14
C ARG A 9 45.83 4.72 22.13
N ALA A 10 46.53 3.68 21.64
CA ALA A 10 47.31 2.63 22.37
C ALA A 10 46.48 1.52 23.05
N THR A 11 46.88 0.24 23.17
CA THR A 11 48.00 -0.64 22.70
C THR A 11 47.41 -2.08 22.74
N GLU A 12 47.85 -3.17 22.09
CA GLU A 12 49.19 -3.70 21.87
C GLU A 12 49.15 -4.85 20.83
N THR A 13 50.32 -5.15 20.30
CA THR A 13 50.71 -5.93 19.11
C THR A 13 50.63 -7.46 19.20
N SER A 14 50.19 -8.10 18.10
CA SER A 14 50.61 -9.46 17.68
C SER A 14 52.01 -9.40 17.01
N PRO A 15 52.75 -10.51 16.83
CA PRO A 15 52.77 -11.14 15.49
C PRO A 15 53.03 -12.66 15.44
N GLY A 16 52.86 -13.30 14.27
CA GLY A 16 53.39 -14.64 14.01
C GLY A 16 53.00 -15.27 12.67
N SER A 17 53.90 -15.24 11.67
CA SER A 17 53.74 -15.85 10.34
C SER A 17 54.58 -17.14 10.15
N ALA A 18 54.21 -17.98 9.18
CA ALA A 18 54.80 -19.29 8.81
C ALA A 18 56.21 -19.20 8.13
N PRO A 19 56.83 -20.25 7.51
CA PRO A 19 56.60 -21.72 7.53
C PRO A 19 57.80 -22.63 8.00
N PRO A 20 58.60 -23.36 7.16
CA PRO A 20 58.38 -24.73 6.60
C PRO A 20 59.42 -25.85 6.97
N GLY A 21 59.05 -27.13 6.74
CA GLY A 21 59.91 -28.14 6.06
C GLY A 21 60.83 -29.13 6.84
N ALA A 22 60.61 -30.44 6.61
CA ALA A 22 61.57 -31.55 6.39
C ALA A 22 62.55 -32.14 7.47
N GLN A 23 62.49 -33.48 7.60
CA GLN A 23 63.59 -34.49 7.68
C GLN A 23 64.29 -34.94 9.00
N HIS A 24 64.68 -36.24 8.99
CA HIS A 24 65.55 -37.07 9.88
C HIS A 24 65.10 -37.30 11.36
N ILE A 25 65.07 -38.49 11.99
CA ILE A 25 65.77 -39.82 12.00
C ILE A 25 66.64 -40.02 13.27
N SER A 26 66.55 -41.22 13.90
CA SER A 26 67.31 -41.74 15.07
C SER A 26 66.82 -41.19 16.44
N ALA A 27 66.41 -41.99 17.44
CA ALA A 27 67.14 -43.01 18.24
C ALA A 27 68.39 -42.40 18.92
N THR A 28 68.62 -42.52 20.24
CA THR A 28 68.54 -43.69 21.15
C THR A 28 68.28 -43.23 22.62
N GLU A 29 67.58 -43.98 23.49
CA GLU A 29 68.12 -44.87 24.56
C GLU A 29 67.99 -44.30 26.00
N ASN A 30 67.39 -45.10 26.89
CA ASN A 30 67.63 -45.34 28.34
C ASN A 30 68.04 -44.15 29.28
N ASP A 31 67.63 -44.06 30.55
CA ASP A 31 67.19 -45.11 31.47
C ASP A 31 66.57 -44.54 32.79
N VAL A 32 65.91 -45.43 33.56
CA VAL A 32 65.99 -45.57 35.05
C VAL A 32 65.11 -44.79 36.07
N LEU A 33 64.32 -45.59 36.82
CA LEU A 33 63.81 -45.49 38.22
C LEU A 33 62.95 -44.27 38.67
N LEU A 34 61.80 -44.46 39.34
CA LEU A 34 61.65 -45.13 40.65
C LEU A 34 60.27 -45.79 40.90
N GLU A 35 60.27 -46.73 41.85
CA GLU A 35 59.12 -47.52 42.37
C GLU A 35 58.16 -46.67 43.25
N SER A 36 56.91 -47.05 43.55
CA SER A 36 56.61 -48.19 44.45
C SER A 36 55.10 -48.51 44.66
N SER A 37 54.83 -49.82 44.83
CA SER A 37 53.78 -50.55 45.60
C SER A 37 52.37 -49.95 45.84
N SER A 38 51.26 -50.72 45.84
CA SER A 38 51.03 -52.10 46.31
C SER A 38 49.78 -52.71 45.62
N SER A 39 49.78 -53.93 45.07
CA SER A 39 49.41 -55.23 45.72
C SER A 39 48.19 -55.14 46.66
N SER A 40 47.08 -55.88 46.48
CA SER A 40 46.89 -57.34 46.26
C SER A 40 45.39 -57.60 45.89
N SER A 41 44.86 -58.78 45.55
CA SER A 41 45.29 -60.19 45.60
C SER A 41 44.68 -60.97 44.43
N GLN A 42 45.38 -61.98 43.90
CA GLN A 42 44.77 -63.03 43.06
C GLN A 42 44.09 -64.08 43.95
N THR A 43 43.02 -64.71 43.47
CA THR A 43 42.67 -66.07 43.88
C THR A 43 42.46 -66.91 42.63
N LYS A 44 43.12 -68.08 42.63
CA LYS A 44 43.31 -68.96 41.48
C LYS A 44 42.40 -70.16 41.65
N GLU A 45 41.28 -70.20 40.93
CA GLU A 45 40.39 -71.36 40.93
C GLU A 45 40.47 -72.18 39.63
N ARG A 46 40.02 -73.42 39.73
CA ARG A 46 40.52 -74.58 39.01
C ARG A 46 39.65 -74.89 37.80
N ALA A 47 40.28 -75.26 36.68
CA ALA A 47 39.55 -75.65 35.47
C ALA A 47 38.60 -76.82 35.74
N VAL A 48 37.30 -76.56 35.61
CA VAL A 48 36.26 -77.57 35.43
C VAL A 48 35.78 -77.43 33.99
N LEU A 49 35.88 -78.52 33.23
CA LEU A 49 35.45 -78.59 31.84
C LEU A 49 33.91 -78.71 31.78
N SER A 50 33.20 -77.61 32.03
CA SER A 50 31.79 -77.51 31.66
C SER A 50 31.67 -77.31 30.14
N SER A 51 30.71 -78.01 29.53
CA SER A 51 30.34 -77.76 28.13
C SER A 51 29.91 -76.29 27.98
N PRO A 52 30.21 -75.63 26.85
CA PRO A 52 29.89 -74.22 26.68
C PRO A 52 28.38 -74.00 26.84
N THR A 53 27.99 -73.28 27.88
CA THR A 53 26.62 -72.78 28.03
C THR A 53 26.33 -71.87 26.85
N ILE A 54 25.38 -72.29 26.02
CA ILE A 54 24.97 -71.54 24.83
C ILE A 54 24.13 -70.36 25.31
N SER A 55 24.68 -69.16 25.22
CA SER A 55 23.97 -67.91 25.50
C SER A 55 22.79 -67.77 24.55
N THR A 56 21.60 -67.49 25.09
CA THR A 56 20.38 -67.34 24.28
C THR A 56 19.61 -66.06 24.59
N THR A 57 18.96 -65.51 23.57
CA THR A 57 18.15 -64.29 23.67
C THR A 57 16.86 -64.42 22.87
N ARG A 58 15.90 -63.53 23.14
CA ARG A 58 14.70 -63.39 22.31
C ARG A 58 14.89 -62.31 21.25
N LEU A 59 14.30 -62.51 20.09
CA LEU A 59 14.34 -61.53 19.02
C LEU A 59 13.39 -60.37 19.33
N HIS A 60 13.96 -59.21 19.62
CA HIS A 60 13.23 -58.00 20.00
C HIS A 60 12.57 -57.30 18.80
N ARG A 61 11.60 -56.43 19.09
CA ARG A 61 10.99 -55.51 18.12
C ARG A 61 11.45 -54.09 18.44
N SER A 62 11.85 -53.33 17.44
CA SER A 62 12.22 -51.92 17.60
C SER A 62 11.09 -51.02 17.10
N SER A 63 10.39 -50.36 18.02
CA SER A 63 9.37 -49.35 17.71
C SER A 63 9.95 -47.94 17.52
N PHE A 64 11.24 -47.73 17.81
CA PHE A 64 11.90 -46.42 17.78
C PHE A 64 11.81 -45.73 16.40
N ILE A 65 11.92 -46.51 15.32
CA ILE A 65 11.81 -46.00 13.94
C ILE A 65 10.42 -45.44 13.63
N VAL A 66 9.36 -45.98 14.26
CA VAL A 66 7.98 -45.46 14.09
C VAL A 66 7.85 -44.10 14.77
N LEU A 67 8.44 -43.91 15.96
CA LEU A 67 8.45 -42.62 16.65
C LEU A 67 9.16 -41.53 15.84
N LEU A 68 10.31 -41.85 15.22
CA LEU A 68 11.02 -40.92 14.33
C LEU A 68 10.18 -40.54 13.11
N VAL A 69 9.48 -41.49 12.49
CA VAL A 69 8.60 -41.21 11.34
C VAL A 69 7.37 -40.39 11.75
N LEU A 70 6.79 -40.63 12.94
CA LEU A 70 5.69 -39.81 13.45
C LEU A 70 6.12 -38.37 13.75
N LEU A 71 7.32 -38.17 14.32
CA LEU A 71 7.88 -36.84 14.57
C LEU A 71 8.15 -36.09 13.25
N TYR A 72 8.73 -36.78 12.26
CA TYR A 72 8.94 -36.24 10.92
C TYR A 72 7.62 -35.87 10.24
N ALA A 73 6.62 -36.76 10.28
CA ALA A 73 5.30 -36.50 9.71
C ALA A 73 4.62 -35.29 10.37
N ALA A 74 4.72 -35.16 11.70
CA ALA A 74 4.19 -34.01 12.42
C ALA A 74 4.83 -32.68 11.97
N LEU A 75 6.17 -32.65 11.82
CA LEU A 75 6.88 -31.46 11.34
C LEU A 75 6.57 -31.12 9.87
N ALA A 76 6.49 -32.14 9.00
CA ALA A 76 6.17 -31.97 7.59
C ALA A 76 4.73 -31.47 7.37
N ILE A 77 3.75 -32.06 8.08
CA ILE A 77 2.36 -31.61 8.07
C ILE A 77 2.25 -30.21 8.66
N PHE A 78 2.93 -29.92 9.78
CA PHE A 78 2.90 -28.59 10.40
C PHE A 78 3.40 -27.51 9.43
N ALA A 79 4.59 -27.68 8.84
CA ALA A 79 5.14 -26.71 7.90
C ALA A 79 4.20 -26.48 6.70
N TRP A 80 3.71 -27.56 6.09
CA TRP A 80 2.83 -27.48 4.93
C TRP A 80 1.48 -26.81 5.24
N THR A 81 0.82 -27.21 6.34
CA THR A 81 -0.48 -26.64 6.74
C THR A 81 -0.39 -25.17 7.12
N VAL A 82 0.68 -24.75 7.81
CA VAL A 82 0.93 -23.33 8.10
C VAL A 82 1.14 -22.52 6.83
N THR A 83 1.96 -22.99 5.89
CA THR A 83 2.17 -22.31 4.60
C THR A 83 0.87 -22.21 3.78
N VAL A 84 0.03 -23.25 3.76
CA VAL A 84 -1.26 -23.22 3.05
C VAL A 84 -2.24 -22.24 3.72
N ILE A 85 -2.35 -22.21 5.05
CA ILE A 85 -3.22 -21.25 5.74
C ILE A 85 -2.77 -19.81 5.46
N LEU A 86 -1.47 -19.55 5.55
CA LEU A 86 -0.87 -18.24 5.29
C LEU A 86 -0.91 -17.80 3.81
N SER A 87 -1.30 -18.68 2.89
CA SER A 87 -1.59 -18.26 1.50
C SER A 87 -2.99 -17.67 1.30
N PHE A 88 -3.86 -17.75 2.32
CA PHE A 88 -5.23 -17.21 2.28
C PHE A 88 -5.54 -16.22 3.40
N ARG A 89 -4.98 -16.40 4.61
CA ARG A 89 -5.25 -15.53 5.77
C ARG A 89 -4.15 -15.52 6.83
N PRO A 90 -4.03 -14.44 7.64
CA PRO A 90 -3.18 -14.44 8.83
C PRO A 90 -3.70 -15.44 9.90
N ILE A 91 -2.80 -16.18 10.54
CA ILE A 91 -3.15 -17.25 11.52
C ILE A 91 -3.83 -16.73 12.80
N SER A 92 -3.58 -15.47 13.19
CA SER A 92 -4.02 -14.92 14.47
C SER A 92 -4.95 -13.70 14.36
N GLY A 93 -5.49 -13.42 13.17
CA GLY A 93 -6.29 -12.22 12.90
C GLY A 93 -7.51 -12.49 12.01
N GLN A 94 -7.84 -11.53 11.15
CA GLN A 94 -9.01 -11.55 10.26
C GLN A 94 -9.01 -12.74 9.27
N ALA A 95 -10.20 -13.05 8.74
CA ALA A 95 -10.43 -14.22 7.89
C ALA A 95 -9.80 -14.13 6.49
N HIS A 96 -9.29 -12.97 6.09
CA HIS A 96 -8.64 -12.68 4.81
C HIS A 96 -7.49 -11.68 5.00
N TYR A 97 -6.76 -11.41 3.92
CA TYR A 97 -5.83 -10.29 3.82
C TYR A 97 -6.54 -9.02 3.31
N GLY A 98 -6.08 -7.84 3.74
CA GLY A 98 -6.61 -6.54 3.31
C GLY A 98 -7.43 -5.81 4.38
N ALA A 99 -7.99 -4.67 4.02
CA ALA A 99 -8.96 -3.93 4.85
C ALA A 99 -10.34 -4.61 4.86
N TRP A 100 -11.14 -4.39 5.90
CA TRP A 100 -12.50 -4.87 6.02
C TRP A 100 -13.33 -3.92 6.86
N PHE A 101 -14.54 -3.57 6.38
CA PHE A 101 -15.42 -2.58 7.00
C PHE A 101 -16.87 -3.11 7.14
N PRO A 102 -17.22 -3.77 8.26
CA PRO A 102 -18.55 -4.33 8.49
C PRO A 102 -19.42 -3.50 9.46
N GLY A 103 -20.12 -2.48 8.97
CA GLY A 103 -21.38 -1.99 9.58
C GLY A 103 -21.35 -1.35 10.98
N ASN A 104 -20.21 -1.30 11.69
CA ASN A 104 -19.82 -0.30 12.70
C ASN A 104 -18.44 -0.66 13.30
N ASP A 105 -17.51 0.29 13.34
CA ASP A 105 -16.30 0.33 14.17
C ASP A 105 -15.28 -0.84 14.09
N ASP A 106 -15.24 -1.57 12.96
CA ASP A 106 -14.48 -2.82 12.85
C ASP A 106 -13.29 -2.81 11.86
N TYR A 107 -12.71 -1.63 11.56
CA TYR A 107 -11.43 -1.54 10.82
C TYR A 107 -10.31 -2.28 11.57
N GLY A 108 -10.10 -3.55 11.19
CA GLY A 108 -9.12 -4.42 11.82
C GLY A 108 -9.52 -5.02 13.18
N VAL A 109 -10.79 -4.91 13.57
CA VAL A 109 -11.36 -5.31 14.87
C VAL A 109 -10.90 -4.43 16.05
N GLY A 110 -11.72 -3.41 16.37
CA GLY A 110 -11.76 -2.66 17.63
C GLY A 110 -10.43 -2.29 18.31
N GLY A 111 -9.81 -1.18 17.92
CA GLY A 111 -8.81 -0.45 18.74
C GLY A 111 -7.48 -1.17 19.02
N GLY A 112 -7.23 -2.34 18.44
CA GLY A 112 -5.97 -3.08 18.55
C GLY A 112 -4.98 -2.76 17.41
N ASN A 113 -3.69 -2.99 17.65
CA ASN A 113 -2.67 -2.90 16.58
C ASN A 113 -2.88 -4.02 15.53
N VAL A 114 -3.71 -3.77 14.52
CA VAL A 114 -4.04 -4.69 13.42
C VAL A 114 -2.77 -5.24 12.75
N HIS A 115 -1.78 -4.37 12.58
CA HIS A 115 -0.46 -4.70 12.05
C HIS A 115 0.24 -5.86 12.80
N GLN A 116 0.03 -6.04 14.10
CA GLN A 116 0.63 -7.14 14.87
C GLN A 116 0.18 -8.52 14.38
N PHE A 117 -1.02 -8.65 13.81
CA PHE A 117 -1.47 -9.93 13.24
C PHE A 117 -0.68 -10.29 11.98
N TYR A 118 -0.37 -9.30 11.14
CA TYR A 118 0.48 -9.47 9.95
C TYR A 118 1.94 -9.74 10.33
N VAL A 119 2.49 -9.07 11.34
CA VAL A 119 3.83 -9.36 11.89
C VAL A 119 3.90 -10.79 12.46
N LYS A 120 2.89 -11.22 13.24
CA LYS A 120 2.80 -12.61 13.74
C LYS A 120 2.69 -13.61 12.59
N ALA A 121 1.90 -13.33 11.55
CA ALA A 121 1.77 -14.16 10.36
C ALA A 121 3.11 -14.31 9.61
N LYS A 122 3.87 -13.22 9.45
CA LYS A 122 5.24 -13.24 8.89
C LYS A 122 6.20 -14.10 9.72
N ASN A 123 6.14 -14.01 11.04
CA ASN A 123 6.95 -14.85 11.93
C ASN A 123 6.60 -16.34 11.82
N TRP A 124 5.30 -16.68 11.73
CA TRP A 124 4.86 -18.05 11.45
C TRP A 124 5.31 -18.56 10.08
N TYR A 125 5.28 -17.71 9.04
CA TYR A 125 5.79 -18.06 7.71
C TYR A 125 7.29 -18.39 7.75
N HIS A 126 8.11 -17.54 8.40
CA HIS A 126 9.53 -17.82 8.59
C HIS A 126 9.76 -19.12 9.37
N ALA A 127 9.02 -19.36 10.45
CA ALA A 127 9.12 -20.61 11.22
C ALA A 127 8.76 -21.85 10.38
N ALA A 128 7.69 -21.79 9.58
CA ALA A 128 7.29 -22.86 8.68
C ALA A 128 8.37 -23.15 7.62
N ARG A 129 8.97 -22.12 7.01
CA ARG A 129 10.06 -22.27 6.04
C ARG A 129 11.32 -22.88 6.67
N VAL A 130 11.69 -22.50 7.90
CA VAL A 130 12.81 -23.12 8.64
C VAL A 130 12.53 -24.61 8.91
N ILE A 131 11.34 -24.95 9.38
CA ILE A 131 10.96 -26.36 9.63
C ILE A 131 10.91 -27.16 8.33
N GLN A 132 10.41 -26.57 7.24
CA GLN A 132 10.41 -27.19 5.90
C GLN A 132 11.83 -27.53 5.42
N SER A 133 12.79 -26.61 5.59
CA SER A 133 14.20 -26.87 5.26
C SER A 133 14.80 -27.99 6.11
N ILE A 134 14.49 -28.04 7.41
CA ILE A 134 14.92 -29.14 8.30
C ILE A 134 14.33 -30.48 7.84
N VAL A 135 13.02 -30.51 7.53
CA VAL A 135 12.32 -31.69 7.00
C VAL A 135 12.98 -32.15 5.70
N GLY A 136 13.24 -31.24 4.75
CA GLY A 136 13.93 -31.55 3.48
C GLY A 136 15.29 -32.23 3.70
N VAL A 137 16.14 -31.68 4.58
CA VAL A 137 17.47 -32.25 4.90
C VAL A 137 17.36 -33.61 5.60
N VAL A 138 16.41 -33.78 6.52
CA VAL A 138 16.22 -35.03 7.29
C VAL A 138 15.57 -36.15 6.47
N THR A 139 14.89 -35.82 5.36
CA THR A 139 14.13 -36.77 4.54
C THR A 139 14.99 -37.94 4.03
N ILE A 140 16.13 -37.67 3.41
CA ILE A 140 17.00 -38.74 2.84
C ILE A 140 17.63 -39.63 3.94
N PRO A 141 18.22 -39.08 5.02
CA PRO A 141 18.68 -39.89 6.15
C PRO A 141 17.58 -40.76 6.77
N LEU A 142 16.37 -40.22 6.97
CA LEU A 142 15.27 -40.92 7.61
C LEU A 142 14.67 -42.01 6.71
N THR A 143 14.34 -41.70 5.46
CA THR A 143 13.85 -42.68 4.47
C THR A 143 14.83 -43.85 4.33
N SER A 144 16.14 -43.56 4.28
CA SER A 144 17.20 -44.56 4.22
C SER A 144 17.32 -45.39 5.51
N ALA A 145 17.14 -44.80 6.69
CA ALA A 145 17.07 -45.52 7.96
C ALA A 145 15.84 -46.44 8.03
N VAL A 146 14.64 -45.96 7.67
CA VAL A 146 13.40 -46.75 7.59
C VAL A 146 13.59 -47.94 6.65
N CYS A 147 14.14 -47.71 5.45
CA CYS A 147 14.45 -48.77 4.49
C CYS A 147 15.46 -49.78 5.06
N SER A 148 16.55 -49.32 5.68
CA SER A 148 17.59 -50.18 6.26
C SER A 148 17.07 -51.13 7.35
N ASN A 149 16.08 -50.68 8.14
CA ASN A 149 15.37 -51.52 9.11
C ASN A 149 14.41 -52.51 8.41
N ALA A 150 13.61 -52.03 7.46
CA ALA A 150 12.63 -52.83 6.74
C ALA A 150 13.25 -53.93 5.84
N VAL A 151 14.48 -53.74 5.34
CA VAL A 151 15.22 -54.76 4.56
C VAL A 151 15.40 -56.05 5.38
N ILE A 152 15.69 -55.96 6.69
CA ILE A 152 15.92 -57.15 7.53
C ILE A 152 14.68 -58.05 7.52
N VAL A 153 13.51 -57.44 7.64
CA VAL A 153 12.22 -58.13 7.61
C VAL A 153 11.95 -58.73 6.23
N PHE A 154 12.26 -58.00 5.15
CA PHE A 154 12.16 -58.51 3.79
C PHE A 154 13.04 -59.75 3.55
N ILE A 155 14.28 -59.74 4.04
CA ILE A 155 15.23 -60.87 3.95
C ILE A 155 14.77 -62.07 4.78
N ALA A 156 14.27 -61.85 5.99
CA ALA A 156 13.86 -62.92 6.92
C ALA A 156 12.51 -63.60 6.56
N GLN A 157 11.62 -62.91 5.84
CA GLN A 157 10.30 -63.46 5.47
C GLN A 157 10.32 -64.28 4.16
N ARG A 158 11.32 -64.10 3.30
CA ARG A 158 11.36 -64.55 1.89
C ARG A 158 11.90 -65.99 1.68
N HIS A 159 11.57 -66.87 2.63
CA HIS A 159 12.10 -68.23 2.85
C HIS A 159 12.19 -69.19 1.63
N LYS A 160 11.34 -69.02 0.61
CA LYS A 160 11.31 -69.87 -0.60
C LYS A 160 11.49 -69.11 -1.93
N SER A 161 12.12 -67.93 -1.91
CA SER A 161 12.28 -67.11 -3.12
C SER A 161 13.73 -67.00 -3.60
N HIS A 162 13.94 -66.83 -4.90
CA HIS A 162 15.26 -66.61 -5.53
C HIS A 162 15.88 -65.23 -5.20
N LEU A 163 16.03 -64.93 -3.91
CA LEU A 163 16.83 -63.81 -3.42
C LEU A 163 18.28 -64.29 -3.31
N SER A 164 19.16 -63.80 -4.18
CA SER A 164 20.59 -64.14 -4.17
C SER A 164 21.38 -63.22 -3.24
N LEU A 165 22.55 -63.68 -2.79
CA LEU A 165 23.45 -62.92 -1.93
C LEU A 165 23.84 -61.57 -2.56
N ARG A 166 24.04 -61.51 -3.87
CA ARG A 166 24.29 -60.25 -4.60
C ARG A 166 23.18 -59.21 -4.37
N LYS A 167 21.92 -59.64 -4.35
CA LYS A 167 20.76 -58.76 -4.13
C LYS A 167 20.71 -58.24 -2.68
N VAL A 168 21.18 -59.05 -1.72
CA VAL A 168 21.37 -58.61 -0.32
C VAL A 168 22.48 -57.57 -0.22
N ILE A 169 23.63 -57.81 -0.86
CA ILE A 169 24.76 -56.87 -0.87
C ILE A 169 24.31 -55.52 -1.44
N THR A 170 23.58 -55.48 -2.57
CA THR A 170 23.05 -54.22 -3.10
C THR A 170 22.05 -53.50 -2.18
N LEU A 171 21.34 -54.24 -1.31
CA LEU A 171 20.46 -53.63 -0.30
C LEU A 171 21.27 -53.12 0.91
N ALA A 172 22.32 -53.82 1.32
CA ALA A 172 23.23 -53.40 2.38
C ALA A 172 24.10 -52.19 2.00
N ASP A 173 24.52 -52.11 0.73
CA ASP A 173 25.21 -50.95 0.13
C ASP A 173 24.32 -49.68 0.08
N LYS A 174 23.06 -49.77 0.54
CA LYS A 174 22.03 -48.72 0.47
C LYS A 174 21.93 -48.10 -0.92
N SER A 175 21.99 -48.95 -1.95
CA SER A 175 22.15 -48.52 -3.35
C SER A 175 21.00 -47.67 -3.89
N TRP A 176 19.86 -47.60 -3.18
CA TRP A 176 18.76 -46.64 -3.41
C TRP A 176 19.12 -45.18 -3.13
N ASN A 177 20.28 -44.90 -2.51
CA ASN A 177 20.81 -43.55 -2.25
C ASN A 177 22.23 -43.36 -2.85
N ASN A 178 22.60 -44.18 -3.84
CA ASN A 178 23.91 -44.11 -4.49
C ASN A 178 23.77 -43.92 -6.02
N PRO A 179 23.88 -42.68 -6.52
CA PRO A 179 23.74 -42.38 -7.95
C PRO A 179 24.67 -43.19 -8.86
N ALA A 180 25.88 -43.54 -8.40
CA ALA A 180 26.84 -44.34 -9.17
C ALA A 180 26.43 -45.82 -9.33
N ALA A 181 25.48 -46.31 -8.53
CA ALA A 181 24.92 -47.66 -8.64
C ALA A 181 23.78 -47.75 -9.68
N TYR A 182 23.02 -46.67 -9.89
CA TYR A 182 21.81 -46.65 -10.73
C TYR A 182 22.02 -47.21 -12.16
N PRO A 183 23.02 -46.79 -12.96
CA PRO A 183 23.17 -47.33 -14.32
C PRO A 183 23.40 -48.85 -14.32
N ARG A 184 24.17 -49.37 -13.35
CA ARG A 184 24.44 -50.82 -13.23
C ARG A 184 23.18 -51.61 -12.86
N ILE A 185 22.33 -51.03 -12.01
CA ILE A 185 21.07 -51.65 -11.59
C ILE A 185 20.06 -51.62 -12.75
N ALA A 186 19.95 -50.50 -13.48
CA ALA A 186 19.06 -50.35 -14.64
C ALA A 186 19.41 -51.32 -15.77
N PHE A 187 20.67 -51.36 -16.22
CA PHE A 187 21.12 -52.27 -17.28
C PHE A 187 21.10 -53.76 -16.90
N SER A 188 20.91 -54.12 -15.62
CA SER A 188 20.95 -55.52 -15.16
C SER A 188 19.93 -55.81 -14.05
N TRP A 189 18.70 -55.30 -14.21
CA TRP A 189 17.63 -55.39 -13.21
C TRP A 189 17.36 -56.82 -12.71
N LYS A 190 17.35 -57.83 -13.58
CA LYS A 190 17.12 -59.24 -13.16
C LYS A 190 18.16 -59.75 -12.14
N ARG A 191 19.38 -59.20 -12.18
CA ARG A 191 20.55 -59.65 -11.39
C ARG A 191 20.74 -58.88 -10.10
N TYR A 192 20.51 -57.56 -10.12
CA TYR A 192 20.71 -56.67 -8.95
C TYR A 192 19.38 -56.17 -8.33
N GLY A 193 18.31 -56.12 -9.11
CA GLY A 193 17.02 -55.55 -8.71
C GLY A 193 16.20 -56.46 -7.79
N THR A 194 15.43 -55.82 -6.91
CA THR A 194 14.34 -56.40 -6.12
C THR A 194 13.16 -55.42 -6.10
N TYR A 195 11.95 -55.92 -5.84
CA TYR A 195 10.78 -55.03 -5.66
C TYR A 195 10.97 -54.06 -4.48
N PHE A 196 11.63 -54.52 -3.41
CA PHE A 196 12.00 -53.67 -2.28
C PHE A 196 12.94 -52.53 -2.70
N LEU A 197 13.96 -52.82 -3.52
CA LEU A 197 14.89 -51.80 -4.02
C LEU A 197 14.17 -50.74 -4.88
N LEU A 198 13.19 -51.16 -5.70
CA LEU A 198 12.35 -50.22 -6.47
C LEU A 198 11.51 -49.33 -5.54
N LEU A 199 10.86 -49.91 -4.53
CA LEU A 199 10.06 -49.17 -3.55
C LEU A 199 10.92 -48.18 -2.75
N ALA A 200 12.09 -48.60 -2.27
CA ALA A 200 13.04 -47.75 -1.56
C ALA A 200 13.56 -46.62 -2.45
N PHE A 201 13.87 -46.89 -3.73
CA PHE A 201 14.25 -45.88 -4.70
C PHE A 201 13.12 -44.87 -4.91
N LEU A 202 11.90 -45.33 -5.22
CA LEU A 202 10.73 -44.46 -5.42
C LEU A 202 10.46 -43.56 -4.21
N LEU A 203 10.55 -44.11 -3.00
CA LEU A 203 10.35 -43.36 -1.74
C LEU A 203 11.45 -42.31 -1.52
N ASN A 204 12.72 -42.64 -1.78
CA ASN A 204 13.81 -41.67 -1.68
C ASN A 204 13.67 -40.58 -2.76
N THR A 205 13.27 -40.91 -3.99
CA THR A 205 13.04 -39.91 -5.05
C THR A 205 11.83 -39.03 -4.77
N LEU A 206 10.75 -39.57 -4.21
CA LEU A 206 9.55 -38.80 -3.88
C LEU A 206 9.87 -37.78 -2.77
N GLY A 207 10.44 -38.24 -1.65
CA GLY A 207 10.90 -37.37 -0.58
C GLY A 207 11.93 -36.32 -1.02
N ALA A 208 12.88 -36.67 -1.90
CA ALA A 208 13.88 -35.74 -2.41
C ALA A 208 13.32 -34.68 -3.37
N VAL A 209 12.26 -35.00 -4.13
CA VAL A 209 11.61 -34.06 -5.07
C VAL A 209 10.56 -33.18 -4.38
N LEU A 210 9.96 -33.64 -3.28
CA LEU A 210 8.91 -32.90 -2.55
C LEU A 210 9.34 -31.50 -2.11
N SER A 211 10.51 -31.35 -1.48
CA SER A 211 10.96 -30.03 -1.00
C SER A 211 11.26 -29.05 -2.15
N PRO A 212 12.06 -29.40 -3.19
CA PRO A 212 12.25 -28.52 -4.35
C PRO A 212 10.94 -28.17 -5.07
N LEU A 213 10.02 -29.13 -5.22
CA LEU A 213 8.74 -28.90 -5.88
C LEU A 213 7.81 -27.98 -5.07
N GLN A 214 7.88 -28.04 -3.74
CA GLN A 214 7.22 -27.05 -2.87
C GLN A 214 7.80 -25.65 -3.05
N GLU A 215 9.11 -25.49 -3.20
CA GLU A 215 9.73 -24.17 -3.40
C GLU A 215 9.44 -23.57 -4.77
N ILE A 216 9.44 -24.39 -5.83
CA ILE A 216 9.12 -23.96 -7.20
C ILE A 216 7.66 -23.49 -7.33
N LEU A 217 6.74 -24.08 -6.56
CA LEU A 217 5.30 -23.75 -6.59
C LEU A 217 4.91 -22.64 -5.59
N LEU A 218 5.85 -22.16 -4.77
CA LEU A 218 5.65 -21.12 -3.77
C LEU A 218 6.15 -19.77 -4.33
N SER A 219 5.22 -18.92 -4.75
CA SER A 219 5.54 -17.53 -5.15
C SER A 219 5.24 -16.57 -4.00
N THR A 220 5.94 -15.44 -3.92
CA THR A 220 5.56 -14.33 -3.01
C THR A 220 4.86 -13.23 -3.79
N LYS A 221 3.83 -12.63 -3.17
CA LYS A 221 3.20 -11.40 -3.65
C LYS A 221 3.29 -10.35 -2.56
N THR A 222 3.66 -9.13 -2.93
CA THR A 222 3.52 -7.96 -2.05
C THR A 222 2.08 -7.48 -2.07
N ILE A 223 1.50 -7.31 -0.88
CA ILE A 223 0.19 -6.69 -0.68
C ILE A 223 0.30 -5.55 0.33
N LYS A 224 -0.54 -4.53 0.19
CA LYS A 224 -0.73 -3.51 1.22
C LYS A 224 -1.61 -4.10 2.33
N THR A 225 -1.09 -4.14 3.55
CA THR A 225 -1.86 -4.57 4.74
C THR A 225 -2.22 -3.37 5.60
N PRO A 226 -3.41 -3.35 6.21
CA PRO A 226 -3.85 -2.25 7.08
C PRO A 226 -3.00 -2.17 8.34
N VAL A 227 -2.81 -0.95 8.84
CA VAL A 227 -2.05 -0.64 10.05
C VAL A 227 -2.97 -0.06 11.12
N LEU A 228 -3.48 1.15 10.85
CA LEU A 228 -4.38 1.93 11.69
C LEU A 228 -4.88 3.12 10.85
N ALA A 229 -6.19 3.24 10.66
CA ALA A 229 -6.79 4.38 9.99
C ALA A 229 -6.50 5.67 10.77
N GLN A 230 -6.17 6.74 10.05
CA GLN A 230 -6.07 8.09 10.58
C GLN A 230 -7.22 8.92 10.03
N ASN A 231 -7.84 9.74 10.88
CA ASN A 231 -9.00 10.53 10.51
C ASN A 231 -8.61 12.00 10.32
N ILE A 232 -9.14 12.62 9.27
CA ILE A 232 -9.14 14.07 9.06
C ILE A 232 -10.56 14.56 9.38
N PRO A 233 -10.82 15.05 10.59
CA PRO A 233 -12.15 15.53 11.01
C PRO A 233 -12.39 16.96 10.51
N SER A 234 -13.63 17.42 10.68
CA SER A 234 -14.02 18.81 10.45
C SER A 234 -13.85 19.31 9.02
N LEU A 235 -14.07 18.43 8.04
CA LEU A 235 -14.20 18.79 6.63
C LEU A 235 -15.63 19.27 6.33
N PHE A 236 -15.76 20.06 5.26
CA PHE A 236 -17.04 20.56 4.76
C PHE A 236 -17.90 19.45 4.12
N ASP A 237 -19.20 19.49 4.38
CA ASP A 237 -20.22 18.63 3.75
C ASP A 237 -21.33 19.54 3.19
N ILE A 238 -21.73 19.38 1.93
CA ILE A 238 -22.74 20.25 1.29
C ILE A 238 -24.10 20.26 2.05
N PRO A 239 -24.57 19.16 2.69
CA PRO A 239 -25.77 19.21 3.53
C PRO A 239 -25.70 20.14 4.76
N ASN A 240 -24.51 20.57 5.19
CA ASN A 240 -24.36 21.40 6.38
C ASN A 240 -24.84 22.85 6.17
N LEU A 241 -25.06 23.23 4.91
CA LEU A 241 -25.65 24.51 4.53
C LEU A 241 -27.01 24.76 5.20
N SER A 242 -27.81 23.71 5.43
CA SER A 242 -29.06 23.82 6.21
C SER A 242 -28.85 23.89 7.72
N ALA A 243 -27.76 23.33 8.26
CA ALA A 243 -27.50 23.35 9.71
C ALA A 243 -27.13 24.77 10.20
N ALA A 244 -26.41 25.55 9.38
CA ALA A 244 -26.10 26.95 9.66
C ALA A 244 -27.35 27.80 9.95
N HIS A 245 -28.48 27.51 9.27
CA HIS A 245 -29.76 28.19 9.49
C HIS A 245 -30.51 27.67 10.75
N LEU A 246 -30.29 26.42 11.16
CA LEU A 246 -31.06 25.78 12.24
C LEU A 246 -30.52 26.09 13.64
N PHE A 247 -29.20 26.23 13.80
CA PHE A 247 -28.58 26.49 15.12
C PHE A 247 -28.52 27.97 15.51
N GLY A 248 -28.95 28.88 14.64
CA GLY A 248 -29.05 30.32 14.91
C GLY A 248 -30.09 30.73 15.97
N THR A 249 -30.77 29.80 16.65
CA THR A 249 -31.83 30.11 17.62
C THR A 249 -31.59 29.61 19.05
N ASN A 250 -30.73 28.62 19.27
CA ASN A 250 -30.74 27.83 20.52
C ASN A 250 -29.36 27.57 21.14
N GLU A 251 -28.61 28.61 21.50
CA GLU A 251 -27.86 28.63 22.77
C GLU A 251 -27.37 30.04 23.12
N ALA A 252 -27.62 30.48 24.36
CA ALA A 252 -27.03 31.66 24.99
C ALA A 252 -27.11 33.04 24.27
N GLY A 253 -28.22 33.36 23.59
CA GLY A 253 -28.82 34.72 23.55
C GLY A 253 -27.97 35.95 23.15
N ASN A 254 -26.77 35.78 22.57
CA ASN A 254 -25.81 36.87 22.37
C ASN A 254 -24.99 36.75 21.07
N ALA A 255 -25.39 35.88 20.15
CA ALA A 255 -24.78 35.73 18.83
C ALA A 255 -25.66 36.42 17.77
N ASN A 256 -25.28 37.63 17.36
CA ASN A 256 -25.80 38.29 16.15
C ASN A 256 -25.25 37.59 14.91
N ASN A 257 -25.56 36.30 14.75
CA ASN A 257 -25.21 35.53 13.55
C ASN A 257 -26.07 36.06 12.39
N ARG A 258 -25.51 37.05 11.70
CA ARG A 258 -25.73 37.37 10.29
C ARG A 258 -24.43 36.99 9.57
N ASP A 259 -24.48 36.73 8.26
CA ASP A 259 -23.25 36.82 7.47
C ASP A 259 -22.70 38.25 7.63
N THR A 260 -21.49 38.38 8.17
CA THR A 260 -20.83 39.68 8.37
C THR A 260 -20.06 40.11 7.12
N ASN A 261 -20.57 39.72 5.94
CA ASN A 261 -19.92 39.84 4.64
C ASN A 261 -18.50 39.21 4.57
N LEU A 262 -18.19 38.27 5.48
CA LEU A 262 -16.81 37.81 5.73
C LEU A 262 -16.21 37.11 4.51
N ILE A 263 -17.01 36.28 3.82
CA ILE A 263 -16.56 35.56 2.63
C ILE A 263 -16.21 36.54 1.50
N THR A 264 -16.98 37.62 1.35
CA THR A 264 -16.70 38.70 0.41
C THR A 264 -15.40 39.42 0.76
N THR A 265 -15.16 39.76 2.03
CA THR A 265 -13.90 40.41 2.46
C THR A 265 -12.68 39.51 2.26
N ILE A 266 -12.79 38.20 2.55
CA ILE A 266 -11.71 37.23 2.29
C ILE A 266 -11.47 37.13 0.77
N THR A 267 -12.53 37.08 -0.03
CA THR A 267 -12.45 37.07 -1.50
C THR A 267 -11.81 38.34 -2.04
N GLN A 268 -12.16 39.52 -1.52
CA GLN A 268 -11.57 40.80 -1.87
C GLN A 268 -10.05 40.82 -1.62
N ASN A 269 -9.62 40.33 -0.46
CA ASN A 269 -8.19 40.20 -0.14
C ASN A 269 -7.49 39.17 -1.05
N ALA A 270 -8.13 38.03 -1.32
CA ALA A 270 -7.59 37.04 -2.25
C ALA A 270 -7.44 37.61 -3.67
N LEU A 271 -8.41 38.38 -4.17
CA LEU A 271 -8.35 39.05 -5.47
C LEU A 271 -7.27 40.14 -5.54
N LEU A 272 -6.89 40.74 -4.40
CA LEU A 272 -5.78 41.69 -4.30
C LEU A 272 -4.41 41.00 -4.34
N THR A 273 -4.27 39.82 -3.73
CA THR A 273 -2.98 39.13 -3.56
C THR A 273 -2.78 37.92 -4.47
N ALA A 274 -3.76 37.58 -5.33
CA ALA A 274 -3.70 36.40 -6.19
C ALA A 274 -2.51 36.43 -7.16
N SER A 275 -2.03 35.24 -7.54
CA SER A 275 -0.93 35.07 -8.48
C SER A 275 -1.26 33.99 -9.51
N ASN A 276 -1.05 34.30 -10.79
CA ASN A 276 -1.22 33.33 -11.89
C ASN A 276 -0.13 32.24 -11.92
N VAL A 277 1.00 32.44 -11.23
CA VAL A 277 2.13 31.49 -11.18
C VAL A 277 2.22 30.71 -9.87
N GLU A 278 1.39 31.03 -8.86
CA GLU A 278 1.45 30.35 -7.57
C GLU A 278 0.69 29.00 -7.59
N PRO A 279 1.33 27.88 -7.19
CA PRO A 279 0.68 26.57 -7.12
C PRO A 279 -0.43 26.52 -6.08
N GLN A 280 -1.64 26.19 -6.53
CA GLN A 280 -2.83 26.04 -5.72
C GLN A 280 -2.95 24.60 -5.24
N SER A 281 -2.69 24.38 -3.94
CA SER A 281 -2.73 23.04 -3.34
C SER A 281 -4.11 22.38 -3.43
N GLN A 282 -5.20 23.15 -3.46
CA GLN A 282 -6.57 22.65 -3.56
C GLN A 282 -7.15 22.61 -4.98
N LEU A 283 -6.36 22.97 -5.99
CA LEU A 283 -6.76 22.86 -7.38
C LEU A 283 -6.44 21.45 -7.88
N TRP A 284 -7.47 20.65 -8.12
CA TRP A 284 -7.38 19.31 -8.67
C TRP A 284 -7.56 19.32 -10.19
N GLN A 285 -7.20 18.20 -10.83
CA GLN A 285 -7.51 17.90 -12.23
C GLN A 285 -8.34 16.61 -12.31
N GLY A 286 -9.00 16.44 -13.46
CA GLY A 286 -10.02 15.45 -13.73
C GLY A 286 -9.64 13.97 -13.59
N ALA A 287 -10.67 13.15 -13.69
CA ALA A 287 -10.62 11.72 -13.40
C ALA A 287 -9.61 10.94 -14.26
N GLY A 288 -8.90 10.00 -13.62
CA GLY A 288 -7.95 9.11 -14.30
C GLY A 288 -6.56 9.69 -14.55
N LEU A 289 -6.30 10.96 -14.21
CA LEU A 289 -4.95 11.52 -14.22
C LEU A 289 -4.17 11.07 -12.98
N THR A 290 -2.99 10.47 -13.19
CA THR A 290 -2.07 10.09 -12.11
C THR A 290 -0.68 10.67 -12.37
N CYS A 291 -0.10 11.36 -11.38
CA CYS A 291 1.31 11.78 -11.41
C CYS A 291 2.27 10.63 -11.06
N GLY A 292 2.03 9.45 -11.63
CA GLY A 292 2.91 8.29 -11.50
C GLY A 292 4.19 8.49 -12.29
N THR A 293 5.35 8.31 -11.66
CA THR A 293 6.67 8.37 -12.33
C THR A 293 6.77 7.42 -13.52
N LEU A 294 6.12 6.24 -13.45
CA LEU A 294 6.03 5.31 -14.57
C LEU A 294 5.22 5.88 -15.76
N GLY A 295 4.11 6.58 -15.50
CA GLY A 295 3.31 7.20 -16.56
C GLY A 295 4.05 8.34 -17.28
N MET A 296 4.78 9.17 -16.52
CA MET A 296 5.63 10.21 -17.12
C MET A 296 6.77 9.61 -17.97
N VAL A 297 7.40 8.53 -17.49
CA VAL A 297 8.43 7.81 -18.26
C VAL A 297 7.84 7.13 -19.51
N GLU A 298 6.68 6.49 -19.41
CA GLU A 298 6.04 5.78 -20.52
C GLU A 298 5.56 6.75 -21.61
N CYS A 299 5.07 7.93 -21.25
CA CYS A 299 4.70 8.97 -22.22
C CYS A 299 5.91 9.70 -22.81
N GLY A 300 7.04 9.81 -22.10
CA GLY A 300 8.31 10.26 -22.67
C GLY A 300 8.91 9.29 -23.71
N ILE A 301 8.45 8.03 -23.75
CA ILE A 301 8.92 6.99 -24.69
C ILE A 301 7.91 6.77 -25.83
N ASN A 302 6.60 6.91 -25.58
CA ASN A 302 5.55 6.69 -26.58
C ASN A 302 5.14 7.98 -27.32
N SER A 303 5.52 8.10 -28.59
CA SER A 303 5.16 9.24 -29.46
C SER A 303 3.64 9.42 -29.67
N ALA A 304 2.85 8.36 -29.48
CA ALA A 304 1.39 8.44 -29.49
C ALA A 304 0.80 9.12 -28.22
N CYS A 305 1.52 9.08 -27.09
CA CYS A 305 1.17 9.83 -25.89
C CYS A 305 1.67 11.28 -26.01
N GLN A 306 2.89 11.51 -26.52
CA GLN A 306 3.47 12.85 -26.68
C GLN A 306 2.51 13.83 -27.38
N ASN A 307 1.93 13.43 -28.52
CA ASN A 307 1.05 14.30 -29.31
C ASN A 307 -0.32 14.60 -28.67
N ARG A 308 -0.67 13.98 -27.53
CA ARG A 308 -1.98 14.15 -26.88
C ARG A 308 -1.90 14.57 -25.40
N LEU A 309 -0.79 14.27 -24.72
CA LEU A 309 -0.66 14.41 -23.27
C LEU A 309 0.66 15.06 -22.79
N GLN A 310 1.65 15.33 -23.65
CA GLN A 310 2.94 15.91 -23.22
C GLN A 310 2.75 17.22 -22.42
N HIS A 311 2.05 18.19 -23.01
CA HIS A 311 1.79 19.50 -22.39
C HIS A 311 1.00 19.40 -21.08
N TYR A 312 0.21 18.33 -20.91
CA TYR A 312 -0.57 18.07 -19.70
C TYR A 312 0.29 17.48 -18.57
N PHE A 313 1.24 16.59 -18.85
CA PHE A 313 2.12 16.03 -17.81
C PHE A 313 3.11 17.07 -17.27
N ASP A 314 3.67 17.91 -18.16
CA ASP A 314 4.64 18.95 -17.77
C ASP A 314 4.00 20.01 -16.86
N THR A 315 2.71 20.33 -17.03
CA THR A 315 1.96 21.25 -16.15
C THR A 315 1.36 20.57 -14.92
N ALA A 316 0.78 19.37 -15.03
CA ALA A 316 0.06 18.72 -13.93
C ALA A 316 0.95 18.15 -12.81
N CYS A 317 2.18 17.73 -13.14
CA CYS A 317 2.98 16.88 -12.25
C CYS A 317 4.38 17.44 -11.90
N GLY A 318 4.81 18.54 -12.53
CA GLY A 318 6.15 19.13 -12.37
C GLY A 318 6.22 20.44 -11.59
N GLN A 319 5.23 21.32 -11.74
CA GLN A 319 5.22 22.69 -11.16
C GLN A 319 4.04 22.93 -10.19
N GLY A 320 3.05 22.02 -10.16
CA GLY A 320 1.79 22.21 -9.45
C GLY A 320 0.78 23.05 -10.24
N ASN A 321 -0.51 22.89 -9.91
CA ASN A 321 -1.60 23.51 -10.65
C ASN A 321 -1.73 25.00 -10.28
N THR A 322 -1.56 25.92 -11.22
CA THR A 322 -1.65 27.38 -10.98
C THR A 322 -2.93 27.99 -11.56
N LEU A 323 -3.32 29.17 -11.07
CA LEU A 323 -4.49 29.90 -11.58
C LEU A 323 -4.31 30.35 -13.04
N GLY A 324 -3.09 30.67 -13.48
CA GLY A 324 -2.82 31.07 -14.86
C GLY A 324 -2.96 29.94 -15.89
N ASN A 325 -2.86 28.68 -15.46
CA ASN A 325 -3.05 27.51 -16.31
C ASN A 325 -4.46 26.90 -16.17
N LEU A 326 -5.35 27.47 -15.35
CA LEU A 326 -6.65 26.89 -14.99
C LEU A 326 -7.51 26.48 -16.21
N SER A 327 -7.53 27.31 -17.25
CA SER A 327 -8.27 27.05 -18.50
C SER A 327 -7.65 25.97 -19.41
N ARG A 328 -6.40 25.56 -19.16
CA ARG A 328 -5.69 24.48 -19.88
C ARG A 328 -5.83 23.12 -19.19
N LEU A 329 -6.23 23.10 -17.92
CA LEU A 329 -6.35 21.86 -17.14
C LEU A 329 -7.55 21.04 -17.62
N VAL A 330 -7.46 19.72 -17.51
CA VAL A 330 -8.59 18.82 -17.80
C VAL A 330 -9.49 18.77 -16.58
N ASP A 331 -10.76 19.20 -16.71
CA ASP A 331 -11.76 19.19 -15.63
C ASP A 331 -11.20 19.73 -14.29
N PRO A 332 -10.78 21.01 -14.23
CA PRO A 332 -10.26 21.61 -13.01
C PRO A 332 -11.36 21.76 -11.97
N PHE A 333 -11.07 21.38 -10.72
CA PHE A 333 -12.00 21.58 -9.61
C PHE A 333 -11.29 21.92 -8.31
N LEU A 334 -12.00 22.63 -7.43
CA LEU A 334 -11.64 22.89 -6.05
C LEU A 334 -12.14 21.72 -5.18
N ALA A 335 -11.31 21.25 -4.25
CA ALA A 335 -11.72 20.43 -3.11
C ALA A 335 -10.92 20.81 -1.86
N GLU A 336 -11.44 20.53 -0.66
CA GLU A 336 -10.82 21.00 0.60
C GLU A 336 -9.47 20.34 0.88
N LEU A 337 -9.34 19.05 0.56
CA LEU A 337 -8.08 18.31 0.71
C LEU A 337 -7.11 18.64 -0.44
N PRO A 338 -5.79 18.65 -0.17
CA PRO A 338 -4.80 19.01 -1.17
C PRO A 338 -4.72 17.97 -2.30
N ASN A 339 -4.42 18.43 -3.51
CA ASN A 339 -4.21 17.61 -4.69
C ASN A 339 -3.12 16.54 -4.43
N GLY A 340 -3.38 15.33 -4.95
CA GLY A 340 -2.54 14.17 -4.67
C GLY A 340 -2.73 13.52 -3.29
N PHE A 341 -3.63 14.04 -2.43
CA PHE A 341 -4.04 13.34 -1.21
C PHE A 341 -4.64 11.97 -1.57
N SER A 342 -4.26 10.93 -0.84
CA SER A 342 -4.70 9.55 -1.07
C SER A 342 -5.12 8.88 0.22
N THR A 343 -6.26 8.19 0.17
CA THR A 343 -6.82 7.42 1.30
C THR A 343 -6.30 5.98 1.38
N GLY A 344 -5.48 5.58 0.41
CA GLY A 344 -4.75 4.31 0.42
C GLY A 344 -5.67 3.10 0.33
N LEU A 345 -5.79 2.34 1.43
CA LEU A 345 -6.61 1.13 1.53
C LEU A 345 -8.12 1.40 1.68
N ILE A 346 -8.50 2.65 1.96
CA ILE A 346 -9.87 3.05 2.29
C ILE A 346 -10.49 3.80 1.11
N ARG A 347 -11.75 3.52 0.78
CA ARG A 347 -12.51 4.27 -0.23
C ARG A 347 -13.35 5.36 0.43
N GLN A 348 -13.23 6.59 -0.06
CA GLN A 348 -13.74 7.81 0.59
C GLN A 348 -14.07 8.87 -0.48
N PHE A 349 -14.95 9.81 -0.14
CA PHE A 349 -15.52 10.81 -1.04
C PHE A 349 -15.56 12.19 -0.38
N VAL A 350 -15.24 13.24 -1.14
CA VAL A 350 -15.33 14.63 -0.67
C VAL A 350 -16.01 15.54 -1.69
N PRO A 351 -16.55 16.70 -1.26
CA PRO A 351 -17.08 17.69 -2.19
C PRO A 351 -16.01 18.19 -3.17
N ARG A 352 -16.44 18.35 -4.43
CA ARG A 352 -15.73 19.12 -5.47
C ARG A 352 -16.63 20.23 -6.01
N ILE A 353 -16.02 21.35 -6.37
CA ILE A 353 -16.68 22.51 -6.98
C ILE A 353 -15.86 22.93 -8.20
N ASN A 354 -16.48 23.06 -9.37
CA ASN A 354 -15.87 23.65 -10.55
C ASN A 354 -16.74 24.79 -11.08
N SER A 355 -16.13 25.96 -11.28
CA SER A 355 -16.76 27.12 -11.90
C SER A 355 -16.08 27.41 -13.23
N THR A 356 -16.83 27.92 -14.20
CA THR A 356 -16.30 28.36 -15.49
C THR A 356 -17.03 29.63 -15.91
N ALA A 357 -16.27 30.70 -16.14
CA ALA A 357 -16.81 31.98 -16.55
C ALA A 357 -16.77 32.14 -18.08
N LYS A 358 -17.71 32.95 -18.59
CA LYS A 358 -17.71 33.53 -19.93
C LYS A 358 -17.77 35.05 -19.80
N TYR A 359 -17.16 35.74 -20.75
CA TYR A 359 -17.20 37.20 -20.86
C TYR A 359 -17.61 37.54 -22.29
N GLU A 360 -18.77 38.19 -22.46
CA GLU A 360 -19.41 38.42 -23.76
C GLU A 360 -19.76 39.91 -23.93
N ASN A 361 -19.58 40.44 -25.13
CA ASN A 361 -19.98 41.81 -25.50
C ASN A 361 -21.46 41.78 -25.91
N ILE A 362 -22.27 42.61 -25.26
CA ILE A 362 -23.73 42.64 -25.45
C ILE A 362 -24.19 43.98 -26.02
N SER A 363 -25.38 44.00 -26.60
CA SER A 363 -26.01 45.21 -27.10
C SER A 363 -26.72 45.99 -25.98
N LEU A 364 -26.94 47.29 -26.20
CA LEU A 364 -27.78 48.13 -25.32
C LEU A 364 -29.19 47.55 -25.11
N ALA A 365 -29.71 46.74 -26.03
CA ALA A 365 -31.02 46.11 -25.93
C ALA A 365 -31.06 44.91 -24.97
N GLU A 366 -29.90 44.34 -24.62
CA GLU A 366 -29.75 43.22 -23.68
C GLU A 366 -29.41 43.71 -22.26
N TRP A 367 -29.19 45.02 -22.08
CA TRP A 367 -28.88 45.61 -20.78
C TRP A 367 -30.11 45.62 -19.84
N PRO A 368 -30.00 45.13 -18.58
CA PRO A 368 -31.10 45.14 -17.62
C PRO A 368 -31.39 46.56 -17.10
N HIS A 369 -32.52 47.13 -17.52
CA HIS A 369 -33.01 48.42 -17.02
C HIS A 369 -33.69 48.29 -15.63
N GLY A 370 -33.50 49.29 -14.76
CA GLY A 370 -34.19 49.39 -13.46
C GLY A 370 -33.60 48.54 -12.34
N CYS A 371 -32.33 48.10 -12.47
CA CYS A 371 -31.65 47.24 -11.51
C CYS A 371 -31.51 47.85 -10.10
N ASP A 372 -31.43 49.18 -10.03
CA ASP A 372 -31.49 50.01 -8.82
C ASP A 372 -32.83 49.88 -8.06
N GLN A 373 -33.90 49.46 -8.74
CA GLN A 373 -35.27 49.35 -8.21
C GLN A 373 -35.72 47.89 -8.02
N LEU A 374 -34.96 46.91 -8.50
CA LEU A 374 -35.30 45.50 -8.38
C LEU A 374 -34.99 44.97 -6.97
N PRO A 375 -35.98 44.45 -6.22
CA PRO A 375 -35.76 43.94 -4.86
C PRO A 375 -34.87 42.69 -4.90
N GLY A 376 -33.76 42.74 -4.18
CA GLY A 376 -32.78 41.65 -4.10
C GLY A 376 -31.80 41.59 -5.27
N ALA A 377 -31.84 42.52 -6.22
CA ALA A 377 -30.79 42.65 -7.23
C ALA A 377 -29.52 43.28 -6.65
N PHE A 378 -28.35 42.90 -7.18
CA PHE A 378 -27.11 43.63 -6.91
C PHE A 378 -26.98 44.77 -7.94
N PHE A 379 -26.77 45.99 -7.46
CA PHE A 379 -26.51 47.15 -8.31
C PHE A 379 -25.45 48.03 -7.65
N ALA A 380 -24.47 48.48 -8.44
CA ALA A 380 -23.49 49.47 -8.02
C ALA A 380 -23.11 50.39 -9.19
N GLU A 381 -22.99 51.68 -8.91
CA GLU A 381 -22.69 52.72 -9.88
C GLU A 381 -21.62 53.66 -9.33
N TYR A 382 -20.56 53.87 -10.11
CA TYR A 382 -19.47 54.79 -9.81
C TYR A 382 -19.15 55.60 -11.07
N SER A 383 -18.96 56.91 -10.93
CA SER A 383 -18.52 57.76 -12.04
C SER A 383 -17.73 58.95 -11.54
N GLU A 384 -16.74 59.38 -12.32
CA GLU A 384 -15.92 60.55 -12.01
C GLU A 384 -15.62 61.37 -13.27
N VAL A 385 -15.65 62.70 -13.11
CA VAL A 385 -15.47 63.68 -14.18
C VAL A 385 -14.48 64.74 -13.69
N LEU A 386 -13.20 64.52 -13.96
CA LEU A 386 -12.07 65.36 -13.54
C LEU A 386 -11.33 65.93 -14.74
N ARG A 387 -11.78 67.11 -15.22
CA ARG A 387 -11.27 67.85 -16.40
C ARG A 387 -11.19 67.00 -17.68
N ASP A 388 -10.13 66.21 -17.76
CA ASP A 388 -9.62 65.46 -18.90
C ASP A 388 -9.73 63.94 -18.69
N VAL A 389 -10.10 63.48 -17.47
CA VAL A 389 -10.45 62.09 -17.18
C VAL A 389 -11.96 61.97 -16.99
N ARG A 390 -12.60 61.10 -17.76
CA ARG A 390 -14.00 60.72 -17.60
C ARG A 390 -14.13 59.20 -17.66
N TRP A 391 -14.65 58.61 -16.58
CA TRP A 391 -15.03 57.22 -16.56
C TRP A 391 -16.29 57.03 -15.72
N GLY A 392 -17.04 55.97 -16.01
CA GLY A 392 -18.14 55.51 -15.21
C GLY A 392 -18.34 54.02 -15.41
N ILE A 393 -18.66 53.31 -14.35
CA ILE A 393 -19.00 51.89 -14.36
C ILE A 393 -20.30 51.67 -13.61
N GLN A 394 -21.25 51.05 -14.29
CA GLN A 394 -22.49 50.55 -13.72
C GLN A 394 -22.45 49.02 -13.77
N THR A 395 -22.84 48.37 -12.68
CA THR A 395 -22.89 46.92 -12.57
C THR A 395 -24.26 46.49 -12.08
N CYS A 396 -24.78 45.39 -12.64
CA CYS A 396 -26.10 44.87 -12.32
C CYS A 396 -26.11 43.34 -12.35
N MET A 397 -26.70 42.73 -11.32
CA MET A 397 -27.18 41.34 -11.36
C MET A 397 -28.69 41.36 -11.11
N PRO A 398 -29.54 41.20 -12.14
CA PRO A 398 -30.98 41.45 -12.05
C PRO A 398 -31.78 40.33 -11.36
N ALA A 399 -31.14 39.21 -11.03
CA ALA A 399 -31.75 38.10 -10.29
C ALA A 399 -32.04 38.48 -8.83
N ASN A 400 -32.98 37.79 -8.19
CA ASN A 400 -33.18 37.95 -6.74
C ASN A 400 -32.12 37.16 -5.96
N LEU A 401 -31.08 37.87 -5.53
CA LEU A 401 -29.90 37.35 -4.86
C LEU A 401 -30.05 37.27 -3.33
N THR A 402 -31.26 37.51 -2.79
CA THR A 402 -31.56 37.24 -1.37
C THR A 402 -31.61 35.75 -1.03
N GLN A 403 -31.73 34.89 -2.05
CA GLN A 403 -31.73 33.44 -1.93
C GLN A 403 -30.41 32.86 -2.44
N SER A 404 -29.84 31.93 -1.67
CA SER A 404 -28.64 31.19 -2.07
C SER A 404 -28.94 30.27 -3.28
N PRO A 405 -28.05 30.19 -4.29
CA PRO A 405 -28.17 29.23 -5.38
C PRO A 405 -27.85 27.79 -4.92
N TRP A 406 -27.20 27.62 -3.77
CA TRP A 406 -26.73 26.33 -3.26
C TRP A 406 -27.87 25.51 -2.67
N LYS A 407 -27.88 24.21 -3.00
CA LYS A 407 -28.83 23.23 -2.49
C LYS A 407 -28.15 22.34 -1.45
N SER A 408 -28.81 22.15 -0.31
CA SER A 408 -28.40 21.21 0.74
C SER A 408 -28.62 19.76 0.28
N THR A 409 -27.68 19.22 -0.50
CA THR A 409 -27.74 17.85 -1.05
C THR A 409 -26.35 17.35 -1.42
N ARG A 410 -26.13 16.02 -1.33
CA ARG A 410 -24.92 15.35 -1.84
C ARG A 410 -24.98 14.98 -3.32
N ALA A 411 -26.15 15.09 -3.95
CA ALA A 411 -26.28 14.89 -5.40
C ALA A 411 -25.65 16.05 -6.18
N ARG A 412 -25.33 15.82 -7.45
CA ARG A 412 -24.83 16.85 -8.36
C ARG A 412 -25.80 18.04 -8.41
N GLN A 413 -25.26 19.24 -8.36
CA GLN A 413 -25.98 20.48 -8.57
C GLN A 413 -25.22 21.38 -9.54
N ASP A 414 -25.95 21.98 -10.46
CA ASP A 414 -25.47 22.94 -11.43
C ASP A 414 -26.33 24.21 -11.33
N PHE A 415 -25.70 25.38 -11.34
CA PHE A 415 -26.37 26.68 -11.40
C PHE A 415 -25.52 27.71 -12.16
N SER A 416 -26.14 28.81 -12.56
CA SER A 416 -25.50 29.90 -13.30
C SER A 416 -25.84 31.24 -12.66
N GLU A 417 -24.89 32.16 -12.67
CA GLU A 417 -25.04 33.55 -12.27
C GLU A 417 -24.63 34.48 -13.42
N GLU A 418 -25.29 35.63 -13.54
CA GLU A 418 -25.03 36.63 -14.58
C GLU A 418 -24.77 38.01 -13.96
N LEU A 419 -23.69 38.66 -14.38
CA LEU A 419 -23.29 40.03 -14.01
C LEU A 419 -23.16 40.87 -15.28
N TYR A 420 -23.95 41.93 -15.37
CA TYR A 420 -23.94 42.90 -16.44
C TYR A 420 -23.07 44.08 -16.05
N ILE A 421 -22.14 44.48 -16.92
CA ILE A 421 -21.21 45.59 -16.70
C ILE A 421 -21.36 46.60 -17.86
N ASN A 422 -21.69 47.85 -17.54
CA ASN A 422 -21.73 48.97 -18.46
C ASN A 422 -20.56 49.90 -18.11
N ILE A 423 -19.60 50.02 -19.03
CA ILE A 423 -18.46 50.91 -18.90
C ILE A 423 -18.72 52.13 -19.79
N THR A 424 -18.47 53.32 -19.27
CA THR A 424 -18.65 54.60 -19.96
C THR A 424 -17.44 55.50 -19.74
N GLY A 425 -17.24 56.48 -20.63
CA GLY A 425 -16.15 57.44 -20.55
C GLY A 425 -15.22 57.42 -21.76
N ASP A 426 -14.43 58.48 -21.85
CA ASP A 426 -13.39 58.70 -22.85
C ASP A 426 -12.07 58.90 -22.06
N TYR A 427 -11.22 57.88 -21.97
CA TYR A 427 -9.85 58.08 -21.49
C TYR A 427 -9.01 58.59 -22.67
N ILE A 428 -8.54 59.84 -22.56
CA ILE A 428 -8.13 60.66 -23.72
C ILE A 428 -6.95 60.08 -24.51
N GLU A 429 -6.09 59.24 -23.92
CA GLU A 429 -4.97 58.60 -24.63
C GLU A 429 -5.39 57.57 -25.69
N TYR A 430 -6.54 56.89 -25.55
CA TYR A 430 -6.87 55.72 -26.38
C TYR A 430 -8.08 55.91 -27.30
N GLY A 431 -8.84 57.00 -27.15
CA GLY A 431 -9.87 57.40 -28.12
C GLY A 431 -11.02 56.41 -28.34
N GLN A 432 -11.30 55.55 -27.34
CA GLN A 432 -12.39 54.56 -27.41
C GLN A 432 -13.51 54.85 -26.42
N SER A 433 -14.74 54.73 -26.93
CA SER A 433 -15.97 54.76 -26.15
C SER A 433 -16.16 53.47 -25.37
N GLY A 434 -16.77 53.58 -24.18
CA GLY A 434 -17.19 52.42 -23.38
C GLY A 434 -18.24 51.50 -24.05
N GLY A 435 -18.62 50.42 -23.37
CA GLY A 435 -19.44 49.34 -23.89
C GLY A 435 -20.17 48.53 -22.81
N PHE A 436 -21.02 47.61 -23.26
CA PHE A 436 -21.86 46.76 -22.42
C PHE A 436 -21.37 45.32 -22.49
N PHE A 437 -21.23 44.67 -21.34
CA PHE A 437 -20.69 43.33 -21.22
C PHE A 437 -21.53 42.46 -20.28
N CYS A 438 -21.55 41.15 -20.53
CA CYS A 438 -22.13 40.16 -19.65
C CYS A 438 -21.06 39.15 -19.22
N VAL A 439 -20.98 38.91 -17.91
CA VAL A 439 -20.18 37.86 -17.30
C VAL A 439 -21.13 36.77 -16.83
N THR A 440 -21.05 35.58 -17.41
CA THR A 440 -21.82 34.41 -16.97
C THR A 440 -20.88 33.43 -16.27
N VAL A 441 -21.17 33.07 -15.01
CA VAL A 441 -20.44 32.01 -14.30
C VAL A 441 -21.33 30.80 -14.15
N ASN A 442 -20.92 29.67 -14.74
CA ASN A 442 -21.53 28.37 -14.51
C ASN A 442 -20.77 27.66 -13.39
N THR A 443 -21.48 27.20 -12.37
CA THR A 443 -20.90 26.46 -11.24
C THR A 443 -21.56 25.09 -11.12
N THR A 444 -20.72 24.06 -11.09
CA THR A 444 -21.10 22.68 -10.83
C THR A 444 -20.48 22.24 -9.51
N ALA A 445 -21.25 21.56 -8.67
CA ALA A 445 -20.77 20.96 -7.43
C ALA A 445 -21.38 19.57 -7.20
N GLY A 446 -20.64 18.74 -6.48
CA GLY A 446 -21.02 17.37 -6.15
C GLY A 446 -19.86 16.69 -5.44
N TYR A 447 -19.80 15.36 -5.51
CA TYR A 447 -18.76 14.57 -4.83
C TYR A 447 -17.89 13.86 -5.87
N PHE A 448 -16.67 13.49 -5.47
CA PHE A 448 -15.80 12.60 -6.22
C PHE A 448 -15.10 11.63 -5.26
N GLU A 449 -14.62 10.52 -5.80
CA GLU A 449 -13.84 9.54 -5.05
C GLU A 449 -12.39 9.99 -4.90
N LEU A 450 -11.86 10.00 -3.67
CA LEU A 450 -10.46 10.31 -3.42
C LEU A 450 -9.53 9.21 -3.98
N PRO A 451 -8.31 9.57 -4.43
CA PRO A 451 -7.28 8.61 -4.85
C PRO A 451 -7.03 7.50 -3.81
N ASN A 452 -7.13 6.24 -4.23
CA ASN A 452 -6.95 5.07 -3.38
C ASN A 452 -6.44 3.87 -4.20
N TYR A 453 -6.11 2.74 -3.57
CA TYR A 453 -5.56 1.58 -4.28
C TYR A 453 -6.56 0.86 -5.20
N MET A 454 -7.87 1.13 -5.08
CA MET A 454 -8.92 0.53 -5.91
C MET A 454 -9.15 1.32 -7.21
N ASN A 455 -8.93 2.64 -7.20
CA ASN A 455 -8.98 3.52 -8.37
C ASN A 455 -7.60 3.83 -8.99
N ASN A 456 -6.58 3.02 -8.70
CA ASN A 456 -5.19 3.18 -9.16
C ASN A 456 -4.53 4.51 -8.76
N LEU A 457 -4.88 5.06 -7.59
CA LEU A 457 -4.39 6.35 -7.08
C LEU A 457 -4.76 7.55 -7.99
N ALA A 458 -5.87 7.46 -8.71
CA ALA A 458 -6.43 8.53 -9.52
C ALA A 458 -7.67 9.14 -8.83
N PRO A 459 -7.95 10.45 -8.99
CA PRO A 459 -9.24 11.00 -8.56
C PRO A 459 -10.37 10.38 -9.38
N GLY A 460 -11.51 10.17 -8.74
CA GLY A 460 -12.75 9.74 -9.41
C GLY A 460 -13.42 10.87 -10.20
N PRO A 461 -14.39 10.53 -11.08
CA PRO A 461 -15.22 11.52 -11.76
C PRO A 461 -16.20 12.19 -10.79
N LEU A 462 -16.77 13.32 -11.21
CA LEU A 462 -17.95 13.90 -10.58
C LEU A 462 -19.09 12.89 -10.54
N LEU A 463 -19.68 12.71 -9.36
CA LEU A 463 -20.82 11.83 -9.14
C LEU A 463 -22.14 12.57 -9.38
N GLU A 464 -23.01 11.99 -10.21
CA GLU A 464 -24.37 12.52 -10.48
C GLU A 464 -25.30 12.44 -9.25
N GLN A 465 -25.10 11.42 -8.40
CA GLN A 465 -25.84 11.17 -7.16
C GLN A 465 -24.86 11.12 -5.98
N GLY A 466 -25.38 11.25 -4.75
CA GLY A 466 -24.56 11.14 -3.53
C GLY A 466 -23.82 9.79 -3.44
N PRO A 467 -22.65 9.73 -2.80
CA PRO A 467 -21.79 8.53 -2.78
C PRO A 467 -22.38 7.32 -2.05
N ASP A 468 -23.52 7.48 -1.36
CA ASP A 468 -24.21 6.48 -0.52
C ASP A 468 -24.40 5.10 -1.19
N TYR A 469 -24.53 5.03 -2.53
CA TYR A 469 -24.72 3.78 -3.30
C TYR A 469 -23.41 3.14 -3.82
N LEU A 470 -22.28 3.86 -3.75
CA LEU A 470 -20.98 3.38 -4.25
C LEU A 470 -20.17 2.63 -3.20
N CYS A 471 -20.52 2.78 -1.92
CA CYS A 471 -19.82 2.13 -0.81
C CYS A 471 -20.29 0.70 -0.57
N GLY A 472 -19.35 -0.24 -0.53
CA GLY A 472 -19.52 -1.60 -0.06
C GLY A 472 -18.69 -1.85 1.20
N SER A 473 -18.09 -3.04 1.30
CA SER A 473 -17.20 -3.42 2.41
C SER A 473 -15.79 -2.82 2.33
N ASP A 474 -15.62 -1.76 1.52
CA ASP A 474 -14.39 -1.06 1.12
C ASP A 474 -14.36 0.43 1.55
N CYS A 475 -15.49 0.97 2.03
CA CYS A 475 -15.58 2.30 2.64
C CYS A 475 -15.58 2.23 4.16
N GLU A 476 -14.91 3.20 4.80
CA GLU A 476 -15.17 3.54 6.21
C GLU A 476 -16.32 4.56 6.30
N SER A 477 -17.02 4.62 7.44
CA SER A 477 -18.11 5.56 7.66
C SER A 477 -17.64 7.02 7.64
N GLU A 478 -18.02 7.76 6.61
CA GLU A 478 -17.72 9.19 6.50
C GLU A 478 -18.76 10.05 7.23
N GLY A 479 -18.27 10.79 8.23
CA GLY A 479 -19.06 11.68 9.09
C GLY A 479 -19.51 11.04 10.40
N GLU A 480 -19.49 11.84 11.47
CA GLU A 480 -19.48 11.34 12.86
C GLU A 480 -20.67 11.85 13.72
N ASP A 481 -21.51 12.75 13.21
CA ASP A 481 -22.45 13.52 14.05
C ASP A 481 -23.95 13.28 13.74
N ARG A 482 -24.79 13.52 14.75
CA ARG A 482 -26.26 13.39 14.70
C ARG A 482 -26.95 14.36 13.74
N LEU A 483 -26.21 15.34 13.21
CA LEU A 483 -26.73 16.45 12.42
C LEU A 483 -26.67 16.20 10.90
N SER A 484 -25.71 15.41 10.46
CA SER A 484 -25.57 14.94 9.09
C SER A 484 -25.35 13.44 9.16
N PRO A 485 -26.35 12.60 8.80
CA PRO A 485 -26.17 11.17 8.77
C PRO A 485 -24.90 10.84 7.99
N SER A 486 -24.10 9.91 8.53
CA SER A 486 -22.92 9.46 7.81
C SER A 486 -23.32 9.00 6.42
N ILE A 487 -22.40 9.11 5.46
CA ILE A 487 -22.64 8.71 4.06
C ILE A 487 -23.14 7.26 3.95
N TYR A 488 -22.96 6.45 4.99
CA TYR A 488 -23.28 5.03 5.02
C TYR A 488 -24.51 4.60 5.87
N PHE A 489 -25.02 5.42 6.81
CA PHE A 489 -26.09 4.96 7.72
C PHE A 489 -27.53 5.07 7.17
N SER A 490 -27.84 4.19 6.23
CA SER A 490 -29.21 3.95 5.73
C SER A 490 -30.07 3.03 6.62
N ASP A 491 -29.49 2.36 7.63
CA ASP A 491 -30.18 1.25 8.33
C ASP A 491 -31.02 1.66 9.56
N LEU A 492 -31.23 2.96 9.77
CA LEU A 492 -32.42 3.41 10.51
C LEU A 492 -33.66 3.25 9.60
N LYS A 493 -34.20 2.02 9.58
CA LYS A 493 -35.55 1.70 9.05
C LYS A 493 -36.70 2.36 9.82
N THR A 494 -36.39 3.17 10.82
CA THR A 494 -37.21 4.34 11.16
C THR A 494 -36.70 5.53 10.34
N PRO A 495 -37.39 5.99 9.27
CA PRO A 495 -37.20 7.37 8.89
C PRO A 495 -37.40 8.24 10.14
N PRO A 496 -36.66 9.34 10.34
CA PRO A 496 -37.06 10.33 11.31
C PRO A 496 -38.46 10.80 10.90
N GLN A 497 -39.49 10.30 11.60
CA GLN A 497 -40.88 10.33 11.12
C GLN A 497 -41.51 11.74 11.10
N ASN A 498 -40.67 12.77 11.27
CA ASN A 498 -40.97 14.20 11.30
C ASN A 498 -40.00 15.03 10.43
N TYR A 499 -39.33 14.45 9.42
CA TYR A 499 -38.68 15.21 8.33
C TYR A 499 -39.03 14.69 6.93
N ALA A 500 -40.28 14.24 6.77
CA ALA A 500 -40.90 14.14 5.45
C ALA A 500 -40.96 15.52 4.80
N ASP A 501 -40.63 15.58 3.50
CA ASP A 501 -40.99 16.62 2.53
C ASP A 501 -41.26 18.01 3.11
N SER A 502 -40.24 18.59 3.75
CA SER A 502 -40.26 20.02 4.07
C SER A 502 -39.95 20.84 2.81
N LYS A 503 -40.81 20.74 1.80
CA LYS A 503 -41.25 21.90 1.02
C LYS A 503 -41.98 22.85 1.98
N ARG A 504 -41.21 23.45 2.89
CA ARG A 504 -41.58 24.70 3.52
C ARG A 504 -40.95 25.75 2.63
N ASP A 505 -41.81 26.47 1.93
CA ASP A 505 -41.49 27.84 1.54
C ASP A 505 -40.97 28.52 2.81
N VAL A 506 -39.70 28.94 2.78
CA VAL A 506 -39.08 29.67 3.89
C VAL A 506 -39.86 30.98 4.01
N PRO A 507 -40.54 31.28 5.14
CA PRO A 507 -41.29 32.51 5.23
C PRO A 507 -40.34 33.70 5.18
N ASP A 508 -40.55 34.61 4.23
CA ASP A 508 -39.80 35.86 4.11
C ASP A 508 -39.80 36.62 5.44
N MET A 509 -38.67 36.59 6.16
CA MET A 509 -38.50 37.34 7.41
C MET A 509 -37.43 38.43 7.30
N PHE A 510 -37.48 39.20 6.21
CA PHE A 510 -36.76 40.48 6.09
C PHE A 510 -37.60 41.57 5.38
N THR A 511 -38.79 41.85 5.90
CA THR A 511 -39.50 43.11 5.58
C THR A 511 -38.94 44.26 6.42
N SER A 512 -37.71 44.69 6.11
CA SER A 512 -37.17 45.98 6.57
C SER A 512 -36.99 46.91 5.39
N SER A 513 -37.91 47.86 5.24
CA SER A 513 -37.87 48.90 4.20
C SER A 513 -36.69 49.85 4.42
N VAL A 514 -35.54 49.56 3.82
CA VAL A 514 -34.36 50.43 3.76
C VAL A 514 -33.86 50.47 2.33
N SER A 515 -33.68 51.66 1.77
CA SER A 515 -33.53 51.94 0.34
C SER A 515 -32.13 51.71 -0.24
N ASN A 516 -31.34 50.80 0.33
CA ASN A 516 -30.00 50.46 -0.15
C ASN A 516 -29.94 48.94 -0.42
N ASN A 517 -30.14 48.54 -1.67
CA ASN A 517 -30.30 47.12 -2.04
C ASN A 517 -29.05 46.25 -1.73
N THR A 518 -27.85 46.85 -1.71
CA THR A 518 -26.57 46.17 -1.44
C THR A 518 -26.42 45.68 0.00
N ILE A 519 -26.84 46.47 1.00
CA ILE A 519 -26.70 46.12 2.43
C ILE A 519 -27.50 44.86 2.78
N ALA A 520 -28.64 44.64 2.12
CA ALA A 520 -29.44 43.43 2.29
C ALA A 520 -28.69 42.17 1.81
N LEU A 521 -27.82 42.29 0.81
CA LEU A 521 -27.05 41.17 0.25
C LEU A 521 -25.85 40.78 1.12
N GLU A 522 -25.32 41.68 1.96
CA GLU A 522 -24.26 41.36 2.93
C GLU A 522 -24.67 40.23 3.87
N GLY A 523 -25.92 40.23 4.32
CA GLY A 523 -26.47 39.22 5.24
C GLY A 523 -26.89 37.89 4.61
N VAL A 524 -26.79 37.74 3.28
CA VAL A 524 -27.19 36.51 2.57
C VAL A 524 -26.16 35.40 2.77
N TYR A 525 -26.54 34.35 3.49
CA TYR A 525 -25.73 33.15 3.64
C TYR A 525 -25.52 32.43 2.31
N ASN A 526 -24.35 31.80 2.14
CA ASN A 526 -24.06 30.97 0.99
C ASN A 526 -24.27 31.70 -0.35
N LYS A 527 -23.63 32.86 -0.51
CA LYS A 527 -23.62 33.60 -1.78
C LYS A 527 -23.06 32.72 -2.90
N GLY A 528 -23.50 32.95 -4.14
CA GLY A 528 -22.84 32.35 -5.30
C GLY A 528 -21.44 32.95 -5.52
N PRO A 529 -20.53 32.25 -6.20
CA PRO A 529 -19.20 32.78 -6.49
C PRO A 529 -19.25 34.11 -7.26
N LEU A 530 -20.15 34.30 -8.23
CA LEU A 530 -20.18 35.55 -8.99
C LEU A 530 -20.74 36.71 -8.16
N LEU A 531 -21.79 36.50 -7.36
CA LEU A 531 -22.25 37.50 -6.39
C LEU A 531 -21.13 37.91 -5.44
N THR A 532 -20.37 36.95 -4.93
CA THR A 532 -19.24 37.20 -4.02
C THR A 532 -18.15 38.03 -4.70
N ILE A 533 -17.82 37.74 -5.96
CA ILE A 533 -16.86 38.54 -6.76
C ILE A 533 -17.41 39.93 -7.04
N ALA A 534 -18.68 40.06 -7.45
CA ALA A 534 -19.31 41.34 -7.76
C ALA A 534 -19.32 42.27 -6.54
N MET A 535 -19.65 41.74 -5.36
CA MET A 535 -19.57 42.47 -4.10
C MET A 535 -18.12 42.79 -3.69
N ALA A 536 -17.15 41.92 -3.93
CA ALA A 536 -15.74 42.17 -3.62
C ALA A 536 -15.11 43.25 -4.52
N LEU A 537 -15.49 43.31 -5.80
CA LEU A 537 -14.96 44.25 -6.79
C LEU A 537 -15.70 45.59 -6.81
N PHE A 538 -17.03 45.57 -6.67
CA PHE A 538 -17.91 46.72 -6.90
C PHE A 538 -18.90 46.99 -5.76
N GLY A 539 -18.92 46.17 -4.70
CA GLY A 539 -19.81 46.36 -3.56
C GLY A 539 -19.35 47.46 -2.59
N GLU A 540 -20.09 47.61 -1.49
CA GLU A 540 -19.71 48.51 -0.40
C GLU A 540 -18.38 48.05 0.23
N ASN A 541 -17.49 48.99 0.57
CA ASN A 541 -16.10 48.73 1.01
C ASN A 541 -15.17 48.06 -0.03
N SER A 542 -15.59 47.89 -1.29
CA SER A 542 -14.70 47.49 -2.38
C SER A 542 -13.58 48.51 -2.65
N PHE A 543 -12.62 48.15 -3.51
CA PHE A 543 -11.56 49.05 -3.96
C PHE A 543 -12.13 50.36 -4.55
N ILE A 544 -13.04 50.25 -5.53
CA ILE A 544 -13.63 51.42 -6.17
C ILE A 544 -14.48 52.24 -5.20
N ALA A 545 -15.26 51.60 -4.32
CA ALA A 545 -16.07 52.29 -3.33
C ALA A 545 -15.22 53.11 -2.34
N SER A 546 -14.14 52.52 -1.82
CA SER A 546 -13.25 53.18 -0.85
C SER A 546 -12.47 54.35 -1.45
N HIS A 547 -11.94 54.20 -2.67
CA HIS A 547 -11.13 55.22 -3.33
C HIS A 547 -11.98 56.39 -3.84
N THR A 548 -13.21 56.14 -4.30
CA THR A 548 -14.16 57.21 -4.69
C THR A 548 -14.80 57.93 -3.49
N ALA A 549 -15.06 57.24 -2.38
CA ALA A 549 -15.62 57.85 -1.16
C ALA A 549 -14.60 58.68 -0.38
N PHE A 550 -13.33 58.26 -0.34
CA PHE A 550 -12.27 58.88 0.45
C PHE A 550 -11.01 59.24 -0.37
N PRO A 551 -11.10 59.92 -1.53
CA PRO A 551 -9.96 60.11 -2.43
C PRO A 551 -8.78 60.86 -1.78
N GLN A 552 -9.07 61.73 -0.80
CA GLN A 552 -8.07 62.47 -0.02
C GLN A 552 -7.21 61.59 0.89
N ALA A 553 -7.69 60.39 1.27
CA ALA A 553 -6.91 59.43 2.08
C ALA A 553 -5.84 58.69 1.26
N TYR A 554 -5.98 58.70 -0.07
CA TYR A 554 -5.10 58.02 -1.03
C TYR A 554 -4.26 59.02 -1.86
N TYR A 555 -4.25 60.30 -1.47
CA TYR A 555 -3.41 61.32 -2.09
C TYR A 555 -1.97 61.20 -1.56
N GLY A 556 -0.99 61.15 -2.47
CA GLY A 556 0.42 60.98 -2.11
C GLY A 556 0.95 62.16 -1.29
N LEU A 557 1.68 61.89 -0.20
CA LEU A 557 2.35 62.92 0.57
C LEU A 557 3.55 63.49 -0.21
N ASN A 558 3.33 64.69 -0.78
CA ASN A 558 4.31 65.64 -1.33
C ASN A 558 5.69 65.08 -1.75
N SER A 559 5.94 65.14 -3.06
CA SER A 559 7.28 65.47 -3.57
C SER A 559 7.87 66.62 -2.74
N THR A 560 8.97 66.34 -2.02
CA THR A 560 9.67 67.37 -1.25
C THR A 560 10.34 68.32 -2.23
N LEU A 561 9.70 69.45 -2.52
CA LEU A 561 10.33 70.59 -3.18
C LEU A 561 11.59 70.96 -2.40
N ASP A 562 12.74 71.04 -3.07
CA ASP A 562 13.94 71.59 -2.47
C ASP A 562 13.71 73.10 -2.24
N PRO A 563 13.73 73.58 -0.97
CA PRO A 563 13.46 74.98 -0.67
C PRO A 563 14.51 75.95 -1.23
N ALA A 564 15.66 75.46 -1.71
CA ALA A 564 16.68 76.27 -2.35
C ALA A 564 16.46 76.50 -3.86
N THR A 565 15.76 75.58 -4.54
CA THR A 565 15.67 75.56 -6.03
C THR A 565 14.25 75.63 -6.58
N GLN A 566 13.22 75.35 -5.77
CA GLN A 566 11.82 75.17 -6.21
C GLN A 566 11.62 74.09 -7.29
N THR A 567 12.63 73.26 -7.58
CA THR A 567 12.49 72.09 -8.44
C THR A 567 12.07 70.87 -7.64
N GLU A 568 11.25 70.01 -8.26
CA GLU A 568 10.90 68.72 -7.68
C GLU A 568 12.16 67.86 -7.53
N VAL A 569 12.47 67.49 -6.29
CA VAL A 569 13.47 66.45 -6.04
C VAL A 569 12.78 65.12 -6.31
N TRP A 570 13.23 64.43 -7.36
CA TRP A 570 12.84 63.05 -7.62
C TRP A 570 13.27 62.21 -6.41
N SER A 571 12.30 61.87 -5.55
CA SER A 571 12.61 61.14 -4.32
C SER A 571 13.04 59.73 -4.69
N ILE A 572 14.01 59.17 -3.98
CA ILE A 572 14.51 57.79 -4.18
C ILE A 572 13.40 56.73 -4.01
N ASN A 573 12.24 57.14 -3.49
CA ASN A 573 11.07 56.31 -3.24
C ASN A 573 9.88 56.62 -4.18
N GLN A 574 9.99 57.50 -5.19
CA GLN A 574 8.93 57.66 -6.19
C GLN A 574 8.79 56.38 -7.03
N GLY A 575 7.57 55.98 -7.36
CA GLY A 575 7.29 54.68 -7.96
C GLY A 575 7.29 53.52 -6.94
N ALA A 576 7.40 53.78 -5.63
CA ALA A 576 7.33 52.73 -4.63
C ALA A 576 5.90 52.18 -4.52
N CYS A 577 5.79 50.86 -4.61
CA CYS A 577 4.53 50.13 -4.53
C CYS A 577 3.91 50.23 -3.12
N VAL A 578 2.68 50.75 -3.01
CA VAL A 578 1.96 50.97 -1.74
C VAL A 578 0.62 50.22 -1.63
N GLY A 579 0.10 49.69 -2.73
CA GLY A 579 -1.11 48.84 -2.73
C GLY A 579 -1.27 48.11 -4.06
N LEU A 580 -2.05 47.04 -4.10
CA LEU A 580 -2.32 46.30 -5.33
C LEU A 580 -3.71 46.64 -5.87
N PHE A 581 -3.89 46.54 -7.18
CA PHE A 581 -5.20 46.62 -7.81
C PHE A 581 -5.89 45.25 -7.75
N PRO A 582 -7.17 45.14 -7.35
CA PRO A 582 -7.88 43.87 -7.35
C PRO A 582 -7.91 43.26 -8.75
N MET A 583 -7.72 41.95 -8.85
CA MET A 583 -7.85 41.14 -10.06
C MET A 583 -6.81 41.41 -11.17
N THR A 584 -6.02 42.49 -11.11
CA THR A 584 -4.99 42.81 -12.13
C THR A 584 -3.97 41.69 -12.32
N ALA A 585 -3.55 41.01 -11.24
CA ALA A 585 -2.63 39.87 -11.32
C ALA A 585 -3.23 38.63 -12.00
N LEU A 586 -4.57 38.50 -12.04
CA LEU A 586 -5.27 37.43 -12.76
C LEU A 586 -5.45 37.75 -14.25
N LEU A 587 -5.55 39.04 -14.59
CA LEU A 587 -5.65 39.53 -15.97
C LEU A 587 -4.31 39.44 -16.72
N LEU A 588 -3.20 39.49 -15.99
CA LEU A 588 -1.84 39.23 -16.47
C LEU A 588 -1.61 37.73 -16.75
N ILE A 589 -2.06 37.24 -17.90
CA ILE A 589 -1.73 35.88 -18.34
C ILE A 589 -0.30 35.85 -18.88
N THR A 590 0.62 35.28 -18.09
CA THR A 590 1.97 34.96 -18.56
C THR A 590 1.90 33.86 -19.62
N GLY A 591 1.99 34.25 -20.89
CA GLY A 591 2.35 33.31 -21.95
C GLY A 591 3.70 32.67 -21.62
N ASP A 592 3.77 31.34 -21.71
CA ASP A 592 5.02 30.62 -21.55
C ASP A 592 5.93 31.02 -22.72
N THR A 593 7.04 31.71 -22.44
CA THR A 593 7.97 32.21 -23.47
C THR A 593 8.77 31.03 -24.01
N GLY A 594 8.15 30.29 -24.92
CA GLY A 594 8.75 29.18 -25.64
C GLY A 594 9.83 29.64 -26.61
N ASP A 595 11.01 29.94 -26.06
CA ASP A 595 12.35 29.94 -26.69
C ASP A 595 12.42 30.44 -28.16
N THR A 596 11.71 31.52 -28.48
CA THR A 596 11.96 32.28 -29.70
C THR A 596 13.25 33.06 -29.48
N GLY A 597 14.35 32.54 -30.01
CA GLY A 597 15.72 33.10 -29.87
C GLY A 597 15.94 34.51 -30.43
N ASP A 598 14.89 35.19 -30.88
CA ASP A 598 14.87 36.63 -31.14
C ASP A 598 14.34 37.33 -29.88
N GLY A 599 15.20 38.08 -29.18
CA GLY A 599 14.92 38.71 -27.89
C GLY A 599 13.94 39.89 -27.90
N ASN A 600 12.92 39.86 -28.76
CA ASN A 600 11.75 40.72 -28.69
C ASN A 600 10.63 39.97 -27.97
N PRO A 601 10.17 40.41 -26.78
CA PRO A 601 8.97 39.86 -26.19
C PRO A 601 7.77 40.19 -27.10
N THR A 602 7.15 39.17 -27.67
CA THR A 602 5.92 39.34 -28.44
C THR A 602 4.76 39.65 -27.50
N GLU A 603 4.24 40.88 -27.59
CA GLU A 603 2.97 41.35 -27.02
C GLU A 603 2.65 40.81 -25.62
N PHE A 604 3.41 41.28 -24.62
CA PHE A 604 2.82 41.40 -23.29
C PHE A 604 1.61 42.32 -23.41
N ILE A 605 0.42 41.76 -23.13
CA ILE A 605 -0.75 42.57 -22.80
C ILE A 605 -0.48 43.17 -21.42
N GLU A 606 0.22 44.30 -21.38
CA GLU A 606 0.34 45.09 -20.17
C GLU A 606 -1.05 45.71 -19.88
N PRO A 607 -1.71 45.39 -18.76
CA PRO A 607 -2.86 46.16 -18.30
C PRO A 607 -2.41 47.61 -18.07
N SER A 608 -3.35 48.56 -18.23
CA SER A 608 -3.12 50.00 -18.06
C SER A 608 -2.40 50.34 -16.74
N THR A 609 -2.66 49.54 -15.71
CA THR A 609 -2.03 49.60 -14.39
C THR A 609 -0.88 48.58 -14.27
N GLN A 610 0.34 49.01 -13.91
CA GLN A 610 1.54 48.16 -13.74
C GLN A 610 1.51 47.19 -12.53
N GLY A 611 0.39 46.50 -12.29
CA GLY A 611 0.17 45.56 -11.19
C GLY A 611 0.05 46.20 -9.79
N CYS A 612 0.60 47.40 -9.59
CA CYS A 612 0.64 48.07 -8.30
C CYS A 612 0.29 49.57 -8.37
N ILE A 613 -0.40 50.04 -7.32
CA ILE A 613 -0.61 51.44 -6.98
C ILE A 613 0.69 51.96 -6.35
N THR A 614 1.38 52.87 -7.02
CA THR A 614 2.58 53.53 -6.49
C THR A 614 2.25 54.82 -5.73
N ASN A 615 3.17 55.24 -4.86
CA ASN A 615 3.02 56.44 -4.03
C ASN A 615 2.97 57.78 -4.80
N ASP A 616 3.37 57.80 -6.08
CA ASP A 616 3.30 58.97 -6.96
C ASP A 616 2.02 59.05 -7.81
N LEU A 617 1.27 57.95 -8.01
CA LEU A 617 0.05 57.95 -8.83
C LEU A 617 -1.01 58.93 -8.31
N GLY A 618 -1.13 59.08 -6.98
CA GLY A 618 -2.02 60.07 -6.37
C GLY A 618 -1.65 61.53 -6.62
N SER A 619 -0.49 61.81 -7.22
CA SER A 619 0.02 63.17 -7.50
C SER A 619 0.07 63.55 -8.99
N LYS A 620 -0.23 62.62 -9.91
CA LYS A 620 -0.26 62.86 -11.36
C LYS A 620 -1.55 63.57 -11.80
N GLU A 621 -1.55 64.11 -13.02
CA GLU A 621 -2.76 64.68 -13.64
C GLU A 621 -3.88 63.62 -13.67
N GLY A 622 -5.00 63.91 -12.99
CA GLY A 622 -6.12 62.97 -12.80
C GLY A 622 -6.33 62.49 -11.36
N GLY A 623 -5.29 62.52 -10.50
CA GLY A 623 -5.40 62.15 -9.08
C GLY A 623 -5.98 60.74 -8.84
N THR A 624 -6.68 60.55 -7.71
CA THR A 624 -7.30 59.25 -7.36
C THR A 624 -8.27 58.73 -8.44
N GLY A 625 -9.01 59.62 -9.10
CA GLY A 625 -9.89 59.24 -10.20
C GLY A 625 -9.15 58.72 -11.44
N GLY A 626 -7.92 59.15 -11.70
CA GLY A 626 -7.12 58.71 -12.84
C GLY A 626 -6.88 57.20 -12.83
N TYR A 627 -6.23 56.71 -11.77
CA TYR A 627 -5.85 55.29 -11.68
C TYR A 627 -7.03 54.35 -11.37
N VAL A 628 -8.10 54.85 -10.74
CA VAL A 628 -9.36 54.08 -10.64
C VAL A 628 -10.00 53.93 -12.03
N GLY A 629 -9.93 54.97 -12.87
CA GLY A 629 -10.35 54.91 -14.27
C GLY A 629 -9.52 53.91 -15.10
N GLU A 630 -8.20 53.90 -14.93
CA GLU A 630 -7.31 52.91 -15.56
C GLU A 630 -7.70 51.48 -15.16
N TRP A 631 -7.96 51.24 -13.87
CA TRP A 631 -8.43 49.94 -13.38
C TRP A 631 -9.79 49.54 -13.96
N VAL A 632 -10.74 50.48 -14.09
CA VAL A 632 -12.03 50.24 -14.76
C VAL A 632 -11.84 49.84 -16.23
N GLN A 633 -10.89 50.44 -16.94
CA GLN A 633 -10.62 50.10 -18.35
C GLN A 633 -10.00 48.71 -18.56
N ASN A 634 -9.45 48.07 -17.51
CA ASN A 634 -9.02 46.66 -17.59
C ASN A 634 -10.20 45.70 -17.83
N PHE A 635 -11.43 46.08 -17.49
CA PHE A 635 -12.64 45.32 -17.81
C PHE A 635 -13.19 45.60 -19.21
N ASN A 636 -12.65 46.58 -19.95
CA ASN A 636 -13.09 46.91 -21.29
C ASN A 636 -12.21 46.18 -22.33
N PRO A 637 -12.69 45.14 -23.04
CA PRO A 637 -11.91 44.47 -24.10
C PRO A 637 -11.47 45.39 -25.24
N GLY A 638 -12.10 46.57 -25.41
CA GLY A 638 -11.72 47.58 -26.38
C GLY A 638 -10.36 48.24 -26.08
N SER A 639 -10.00 48.43 -24.81
CA SER A 639 -8.74 49.09 -24.40
C SER A 639 -7.50 48.40 -24.98
N PHE A 640 -7.57 47.08 -25.15
CA PHE A 640 -6.51 46.24 -25.74
C PHE A 640 -6.36 46.38 -27.27
N ILE A 641 -7.40 46.85 -27.98
CA ILE A 641 -7.35 47.06 -29.44
C ILE A 641 -6.43 48.25 -29.80
N GLY A 642 -6.34 49.25 -28.92
CA GLY A 642 -5.47 50.42 -29.12
C GLY A 642 -3.98 50.07 -29.23
N MET A 643 -3.59 48.89 -28.75
CA MET A 643 -2.23 48.34 -28.82
C MET A 643 -2.05 47.28 -29.92
N GLY A 644 -3.06 47.05 -30.77
CA GLY A 644 -3.02 46.06 -31.86
C GLY A 644 -3.59 44.68 -31.51
N GLY A 645 -4.09 44.48 -30.29
CA GLY A 645 -4.52 43.18 -29.78
C GLY A 645 -5.85 42.65 -30.36
N ASP A 646 -6.01 41.31 -30.30
CA ASP A 646 -7.22 40.59 -30.69
C ASP A 646 -8.30 40.66 -29.58
N VAL A 647 -9.48 41.21 -29.93
CA VAL A 647 -10.65 41.30 -29.04
C VAL A 647 -11.06 39.92 -28.50
N SER A 648 -10.95 38.87 -29.32
CA SER A 648 -11.32 37.52 -28.91
C SER A 648 -10.38 36.93 -27.86
N ALA A 649 -9.09 37.32 -27.88
CA ALA A 649 -8.13 37.00 -26.85
C ALA A 649 -8.39 37.80 -25.56
N ALA A 650 -8.69 39.10 -25.66
CA ALA A 650 -9.05 39.93 -24.51
C ALA A 650 -10.29 39.39 -23.75
N LEU A 651 -11.33 38.99 -24.48
CA LEU A 651 -12.52 38.33 -23.90
C LEU A 651 -12.18 36.99 -23.22
N GLN A 652 -11.30 36.18 -23.80
CA GLN A 652 -10.82 34.93 -23.20
C GLN A 652 -9.97 35.16 -21.94
N ASN A 653 -9.16 36.21 -21.91
CA ASN A 653 -8.37 36.58 -20.73
C ASN A 653 -9.27 37.02 -19.58
N LEU A 654 -10.27 37.88 -19.86
CA LEU A 654 -11.29 38.28 -18.90
C LEU A 654 -12.09 37.08 -18.37
N ALA A 655 -12.54 36.17 -19.25
CA ALA A 655 -13.21 34.93 -18.86
C ALA A 655 -12.32 34.02 -17.99
N SER A 656 -11.03 33.92 -18.30
CA SER A 656 -10.06 33.16 -17.50
C SER A 656 -9.85 33.80 -16.12
N ALA A 657 -9.74 35.13 -16.05
CA ALA A 657 -9.60 35.86 -14.78
C ALA A 657 -10.86 35.72 -13.91
N PHE A 658 -12.07 35.80 -14.47
CA PHE A 658 -13.32 35.54 -13.72
C PHE A 658 -13.46 34.06 -13.30
N THR A 659 -12.89 33.13 -14.07
CA THR A 659 -12.83 31.71 -13.69
C THR A 659 -11.90 31.51 -12.48
N SER A 660 -10.72 32.11 -12.48
CA SER A 660 -9.79 32.10 -11.34
C SER A 660 -10.34 32.86 -10.12
N ALA A 661 -11.04 33.97 -10.34
CA ALA A 661 -11.76 34.67 -9.27
C ALA A 661 -12.87 33.79 -8.65
N SER A 662 -13.56 32.98 -9.47
CA SER A 662 -14.58 32.03 -8.99
C SER A 662 -13.98 30.88 -8.19
N PHE A 663 -12.77 30.42 -8.54
CA PHE A 663 -12.01 29.48 -7.72
C PHE A 663 -11.71 30.10 -6.33
N LEU A 664 -11.20 31.33 -6.27
CA LEU A 664 -10.89 32.02 -5.01
C LEU A 664 -12.13 32.30 -4.15
N ALA A 665 -13.26 32.70 -4.76
CA ALA A 665 -14.52 32.91 -4.06
C ALA A 665 -15.06 31.60 -3.46
N ASN A 666 -15.08 30.52 -4.25
CA ASN A 666 -15.47 29.19 -3.77
C ASN A 666 -14.50 28.65 -2.70
N GLN A 667 -13.20 28.97 -2.79
CA GLN A 667 -12.20 28.59 -1.79
C GLN A 667 -12.43 29.31 -0.47
N ALA A 668 -12.63 30.63 -0.52
CA ALA A 668 -12.98 31.45 0.65
C ALA A 668 -14.24 30.90 1.34
N TRP A 669 -15.27 30.56 0.56
CA TRP A 669 -16.50 29.93 1.04
C TRP A 669 -16.25 28.55 1.66
N LEU A 670 -15.68 27.59 0.92
CA LEU A 670 -15.41 26.22 1.36
C LEU A 670 -14.60 26.15 2.67
N MET A 671 -13.63 27.06 2.83
CA MET A 671 -12.85 27.17 4.06
C MET A 671 -13.60 27.87 5.21
N ASN A 672 -14.29 28.99 4.98
CA ASN A 672 -14.69 29.92 6.05
C ASN A 672 -16.20 30.08 6.28
N ASN A 673 -17.05 29.46 5.46
CA ASN A 673 -18.52 29.60 5.50
C ASN A 673 -19.17 29.07 6.79
N ILE A 674 -18.44 28.32 7.61
CA ILE A 674 -18.98 27.62 8.78
C ILE A 674 -18.14 27.95 10.02
N GLN A 675 -18.72 28.71 10.97
CA GLN A 675 -18.07 29.10 12.22
C GLN A 675 -18.35 28.09 13.34
N GLY A 676 -17.49 27.07 13.44
CA GLY A 676 -17.49 26.12 14.55
C GLY A 676 -17.23 24.67 14.10
N SER A 677 -16.42 23.94 14.87
CA SER A 677 -16.10 22.54 14.57
C SER A 677 -17.32 21.61 14.60
N SER A 678 -18.35 21.93 15.41
CA SER A 678 -19.62 21.20 15.48
C SER A 678 -20.53 21.34 14.25
N GLN A 679 -20.14 22.14 13.26
CA GLN A 679 -20.89 22.35 12.02
C GLN A 679 -20.14 21.85 10.78
N ARG A 680 -18.89 21.38 10.91
CA ARG A 680 -18.14 20.68 9.85
C ARG A 680 -18.15 19.19 10.17
N SER A 681 -19.07 18.45 9.55
CA SER A 681 -19.44 17.09 9.97
C SER A 681 -18.74 15.98 9.19
N LEU A 682 -18.04 16.29 8.09
CA LEU A 682 -17.36 15.28 7.29
C LEU A 682 -16.03 14.93 7.94
N THR A 683 -15.77 13.62 8.05
CA THR A 683 -14.52 13.05 8.54
C THR A 683 -14.06 12.03 7.51
N VAL A 684 -12.83 12.17 7.02
CA VAL A 684 -12.23 11.26 6.03
C VAL A 684 -11.16 10.40 6.71
N ALA A 685 -11.27 9.08 6.56
CA ALA A 685 -10.31 8.10 7.04
C ALA A 685 -9.28 7.76 5.95
N TRP A 686 -8.00 7.61 6.32
CA TRP A 686 -6.95 7.16 5.42
C TRP A 686 -6.00 6.16 6.08
N ASP A 687 -5.53 5.19 5.30
CA ASP A 687 -4.43 4.28 5.68
C ASP A 687 -3.64 3.89 4.43
N SER A 688 -2.42 4.40 4.30
CA SER A 688 -1.51 4.07 3.20
C SER A 688 -1.11 2.58 3.18
N GLY A 689 -1.31 1.86 4.29
CA GLY A 689 -0.92 0.47 4.48
C GLY A 689 0.60 0.24 4.47
N VAL A 690 1.00 -0.97 4.86
CA VAL A 690 2.40 -1.42 4.81
C VAL A 690 2.55 -2.56 3.82
N ASP A 691 3.62 -2.50 3.01
CA ASP A 691 3.98 -3.58 2.09
C ASP A 691 4.36 -4.85 2.87
N THR A 692 3.54 -5.89 2.70
CA THR A 692 3.73 -7.19 3.32
C THR A 692 3.82 -8.26 2.24
N GLU A 693 4.91 -9.02 2.25
CA GLU A 693 5.05 -10.22 1.43
C GLU A 693 4.17 -11.33 2.00
N VAL A 694 3.26 -11.86 1.18
CA VAL A 694 2.47 -13.06 1.49
C VAL A 694 2.82 -14.20 0.54
N PRO A 695 2.86 -15.46 1.01
CA PRO A 695 3.00 -16.61 0.13
C PRO A 695 1.75 -16.76 -0.73
N THR A 696 1.94 -17.15 -1.98
CA THR A 696 0.87 -17.40 -2.95
C THR A 696 1.16 -18.73 -3.65
N ILE A 697 0.15 -19.61 -3.67
CA ILE A 697 0.24 -20.93 -4.27
C ILE A 697 -1.04 -21.14 -5.08
N SER A 698 -0.91 -21.68 -6.29
CA SER A 698 -2.08 -22.07 -7.08
C SER A 698 -2.84 -23.22 -6.41
N LEU A 699 -4.17 -23.25 -6.54
CA LEU A 699 -4.99 -24.34 -6.02
C LEU A 699 -4.52 -25.72 -6.53
N ALA A 700 -4.10 -25.78 -7.81
CA ALA A 700 -3.51 -26.97 -8.40
C ALA A 700 -2.20 -27.40 -7.72
N GLY A 701 -1.32 -26.43 -7.39
CA GLY A 701 -0.10 -26.70 -6.62
C GLY A 701 -0.38 -27.21 -5.21
N ILE A 702 -1.37 -26.64 -4.52
CA ILE A 702 -1.80 -27.10 -3.18
C ILE A 702 -2.28 -28.55 -3.24
N ILE A 703 -3.14 -28.89 -4.21
CA ILE A 703 -3.66 -30.25 -4.40
C ILE A 703 -2.53 -31.23 -4.72
N LEU A 704 -1.66 -30.89 -5.68
CA LEU A 704 -0.54 -31.74 -6.12
C LEU A 704 0.40 -32.07 -4.96
N ILE A 705 0.88 -31.05 -4.23
CA ILE A 705 1.80 -31.24 -3.11
C ILE A 705 1.13 -32.04 -1.98
N SER A 706 -0.14 -31.74 -1.66
CA SER A 706 -0.86 -32.44 -0.59
C SER A 706 -1.04 -33.94 -0.88
N ILE A 707 -1.30 -34.30 -2.15
CA ILE A 707 -1.39 -35.69 -2.59
C ILE A 707 0.00 -36.37 -2.51
N LEU A 708 1.04 -35.75 -3.07
CA LEU A 708 2.39 -36.32 -3.08
C LEU A 708 2.95 -36.50 -1.66
N LEU A 709 2.76 -35.51 -0.79
CA LEU A 709 3.16 -35.56 0.63
C LEU A 709 2.36 -36.63 1.38
N GLY A 710 1.05 -36.75 1.12
CA GLY A 710 0.21 -37.80 1.69
C GLY A 710 0.68 -39.20 1.30
N ILE A 711 1.03 -39.41 0.04
CA ILE A 711 1.58 -40.69 -0.46
C ILE A 711 2.92 -41.02 0.20
N ASP A 712 3.83 -40.05 0.29
CA ASP A 712 5.16 -40.23 0.91
C ASP A 712 5.06 -40.59 2.40
N LEU A 713 4.28 -39.81 3.17
CA LEU A 713 4.09 -40.04 4.60
C LEU A 713 3.38 -41.38 4.89
N LEU A 714 2.37 -41.75 4.10
CA LEU A 714 1.71 -43.06 4.24
C LEU A 714 2.65 -44.21 3.89
N ALA A 715 3.47 -44.08 2.84
CA ALA A 715 4.45 -45.10 2.46
C ALA A 715 5.57 -45.24 3.51
N LEU A 716 6.09 -44.13 4.05
CA LEU A 716 7.05 -44.13 5.16
C LEU A 716 6.48 -44.78 6.42
N LEU A 717 5.26 -44.41 6.80
CA LEU A 717 4.59 -44.97 7.97
C LEU A 717 4.32 -46.47 7.80
N ALA A 718 3.82 -46.90 6.64
CA ALA A 718 3.62 -48.32 6.32
C ALA A 718 4.95 -49.11 6.38
N MET A 719 6.05 -48.55 5.89
CA MET A 719 7.38 -49.18 5.94
C MET A 719 7.95 -49.26 7.35
N ALA A 720 7.75 -48.23 8.20
CA ALA A 720 8.15 -48.25 9.60
C ALA A 720 7.31 -49.22 10.45
N ILE A 721 6.01 -49.31 10.17
CA ILE A 721 5.10 -50.29 10.77
C ILE A 721 5.47 -51.72 10.35
N TYR A 722 5.78 -51.94 9.07
CA TYR A 722 6.27 -53.22 8.57
C TYR A 722 7.59 -53.65 9.23
N ALA A 723 8.52 -52.71 9.44
CA ALA A 723 9.77 -52.95 10.15
C ALA A 723 9.56 -53.34 11.63
N SER A 724 8.60 -52.71 12.32
CA SER A 724 8.37 -52.91 13.77
C SER A 724 7.51 -54.13 14.13
N PHE A 725 6.60 -54.59 13.26
CA PHE A 725 5.75 -55.77 13.55
C PHE A 725 6.47 -57.13 13.50
N SER A 726 7.67 -57.19 12.93
CA SER A 726 8.47 -58.41 12.83
C SER A 726 9.70 -58.33 13.75
N PRO A 727 9.99 -59.39 14.51
CA PRO A 727 11.23 -59.44 15.27
C PRO A 727 12.44 -59.50 14.33
N THR A 728 13.52 -58.80 14.67
CA THR A 728 14.74 -58.74 13.87
C THR A 728 15.92 -59.38 14.60
N TRP A 729 16.83 -59.97 13.84
CA TRP A 729 18.05 -60.62 14.36
C TRP A 729 19.27 -59.68 14.44
N THR A 730 19.12 -58.47 13.90
CA THR A 730 20.05 -57.34 13.99
C THR A 730 19.24 -56.04 14.01
N LYS A 731 19.84 -54.92 14.41
CA LYS A 731 19.17 -53.61 14.46
C LYS A 731 18.96 -53.02 13.06
N GLN A 732 19.96 -53.09 12.19
CA GLN A 732 19.90 -52.63 10.79
C GLN A 732 20.73 -53.57 9.90
N LEU A 733 20.46 -53.59 8.58
CA LEU A 733 21.38 -54.22 7.63
C LEU A 733 22.56 -53.29 7.37
N ASP A 734 23.68 -53.52 8.07
CA ASP A 734 24.92 -52.75 7.97
C ASP A 734 26.15 -53.63 7.72
N ALA A 735 27.34 -53.02 7.77
CA ALA A 735 28.61 -53.72 7.58
C ALA A 735 28.84 -54.85 8.61
N PHE A 736 28.35 -54.72 9.85
CA PHE A 736 28.48 -55.79 10.86
C PHE A 736 27.53 -56.94 10.57
N ALA A 737 26.29 -56.64 10.16
CA ALA A 737 25.35 -57.64 9.68
C ALA A 737 25.90 -58.40 8.45
N LEU A 738 26.50 -57.69 7.48
CA LEU A 738 27.18 -58.31 6.33
C LEU A 738 28.41 -59.13 6.75
N LEU A 739 29.21 -58.66 7.71
CA LEU A 739 30.38 -59.39 8.21
C LEU A 739 29.96 -60.76 8.79
N ARG A 740 28.87 -60.80 9.57
CA ARG A 740 28.32 -62.06 10.11
C ARG A 740 27.80 -62.99 9.01
N ILE A 741 27.13 -62.45 7.99
CA ILE A 741 26.68 -63.22 6.81
C ILE A 741 27.88 -63.74 6.00
N GLY A 742 28.93 -62.94 5.85
CA GLY A 742 30.16 -63.30 5.15
C GLY A 742 30.96 -64.37 5.89
N ALA A 743 31.08 -64.27 7.21
CA ALA A 743 31.72 -65.28 8.05
C ALA A 743 31.00 -66.64 7.96
N ALA A 744 29.67 -66.66 7.97
CA ALA A 744 28.86 -67.86 7.75
C ALA A 744 28.98 -68.47 6.33
N LEU A 745 29.62 -67.76 5.40
CA LEU A 745 29.84 -68.17 4.01
C LEU A 745 31.34 -68.20 3.62
N GLY A 746 32.26 -68.16 4.59
CA GLY A 746 33.70 -67.99 4.35
C GLY A 746 34.29 -68.99 3.35
N ASP A 747 33.89 -70.26 3.46
CA ASP A 747 34.34 -71.35 2.56
C ASP A 747 33.88 -71.17 1.11
N ARG A 748 32.81 -70.39 0.89
CA ARG A 748 32.18 -70.17 -0.43
C ARG A 748 32.50 -68.80 -1.03
N VAL A 749 33.01 -67.87 -0.22
CA VAL A 749 33.42 -66.52 -0.65
C VAL A 749 34.78 -66.19 -0.01
N PRO A 750 35.88 -66.88 -0.41
CA PRO A 750 37.20 -66.63 0.13
C PRO A 750 37.69 -65.21 -0.17
N LEU A 751 38.55 -64.67 0.70
CA LEU A 751 39.09 -63.31 0.60
C LEU A 751 40.10 -63.20 -0.56
N LEU A 752 39.60 -62.90 -1.75
CA LEU A 752 40.37 -62.77 -2.99
C LEU A 752 40.23 -61.36 -3.61
N VAL A 753 41.19 -60.96 -4.44
CA VAL A 753 41.21 -59.63 -5.08
C VAL A 753 40.00 -59.43 -6.01
N GLY A 754 39.06 -58.59 -5.57
CA GLY A 754 37.70 -58.49 -6.12
C GLY A 754 37.43 -57.34 -7.10
N LEU A 755 38.43 -56.81 -7.82
CA LEU A 755 38.31 -55.59 -8.66
C LEU A 755 37.15 -55.57 -9.69
N ARG A 756 36.60 -56.74 -10.06
CA ARG A 756 35.47 -56.89 -10.98
C ARG A 756 34.33 -57.69 -10.35
N THR A 757 33.73 -57.17 -9.29
CA THR A 757 32.62 -57.79 -8.51
C THR A 757 31.43 -58.30 -9.35
N HIS A 758 31.21 -57.74 -10.55
CA HIS A 758 30.18 -58.19 -11.50
C HIS A 758 30.49 -59.53 -12.21
N LYS A 759 31.73 -60.04 -12.14
CA LYS A 759 32.14 -61.32 -12.75
C LYS A 759 32.12 -62.51 -11.76
N ILE A 760 31.98 -62.24 -10.47
CA ILE A 760 31.98 -63.26 -9.40
C ILE A 760 30.64 -64.00 -9.38
N LYS A 761 30.51 -65.13 -10.11
CA LYS A 761 29.26 -65.90 -10.23
C LYS A 761 28.71 -66.42 -8.90
N ALA A 762 29.58 -66.77 -7.94
CA ALA A 762 29.17 -67.28 -6.62
C ALA A 762 28.14 -66.38 -5.90
N LEU A 763 28.21 -65.06 -6.06
CA LEU A 763 27.25 -64.13 -5.45
C LEU A 763 25.83 -64.20 -6.06
N ASP A 764 25.69 -64.73 -7.28
CA ASP A 764 24.39 -64.96 -7.92
C ASP A 764 23.76 -66.30 -7.51
N GLU A 765 24.60 -67.29 -7.20
CA GLU A 765 24.21 -68.67 -6.88
C GLU A 765 23.92 -68.87 -5.38
N LEU A 766 24.58 -68.10 -4.50
CA LEU A 766 24.38 -68.20 -3.05
C LEU A 766 23.03 -67.61 -2.59
N PRO A 767 22.34 -68.27 -1.64
CA PRO A 767 21.07 -67.78 -1.10
C PRO A 767 21.27 -66.52 -0.25
N GLY A 768 20.33 -65.59 -0.37
CA GLY A 768 20.33 -64.28 0.30
C GLY A 768 19.16 -64.09 1.28
N TRP A 769 18.61 -65.17 1.85
CA TRP A 769 17.64 -65.10 2.95
C TRP A 769 18.24 -65.68 4.23
N ILE A 770 17.65 -65.34 5.37
CA ILE A 770 18.10 -65.81 6.69
C ILE A 770 16.93 -66.54 7.35
N GLY A 771 17.20 -67.72 7.87
CA GLY A 771 16.20 -68.62 8.47
C GLY A 771 16.73 -69.31 9.72
N ASP A 772 15.93 -70.24 10.23
CA ASP A 772 16.32 -71.11 11.34
C ASP A 772 16.95 -72.41 10.80
N ALA A 773 18.20 -72.63 11.18
CA ALA A 773 18.99 -73.82 10.86
C ALA A 773 18.89 -74.91 11.94
N ALA A 774 18.43 -74.58 13.15
CA ALA A 774 18.30 -75.55 14.24
C ALA A 774 17.13 -76.52 14.02
N ASP A 775 17.31 -77.77 14.40
CA ASP A 775 16.37 -78.86 14.12
C ASP A 775 15.03 -78.76 14.85
N GLU A 776 14.04 -79.51 14.36
CA GLU A 776 12.65 -79.38 14.81
C GLU A 776 12.47 -79.83 16.28
N HIS A 777 13.45 -80.59 16.78
CA HIS A 777 13.56 -81.08 18.15
C HIS A 777 14.55 -80.25 19.01
N GLU A 778 15.19 -79.21 18.46
CA GLU A 778 16.08 -78.31 19.20
C GLU A 778 15.28 -77.10 19.73
N ASP A 779 15.17 -76.95 21.04
CA ASP A 779 14.42 -75.83 21.67
C ASP A 779 15.04 -74.45 21.38
N VAL A 780 16.35 -74.40 21.08
CA VAL A 780 17.10 -73.20 20.72
C VAL A 780 17.24 -73.09 19.21
N GLY A 781 16.95 -71.92 18.64
CA GLY A 781 17.07 -71.61 17.22
C GLY A 781 18.49 -71.16 16.83
N ARG A 782 18.91 -71.49 15.61
CA ARG A 782 20.22 -71.10 15.07
C ARG A 782 20.05 -70.31 13.78
N LEU A 783 20.62 -69.12 13.71
CA LEU A 783 20.47 -68.25 12.53
C LEU A 783 21.38 -68.76 11.39
N GLY A 784 20.78 -69.16 10.27
CA GLY A 784 21.50 -69.69 9.10
C GLY A 784 21.15 -68.96 7.81
N VAL A 785 22.17 -68.68 7.00
CA VAL A 785 22.00 -68.14 5.64
C VAL A 785 21.49 -69.25 4.72
N GLY A 786 20.37 -69.02 4.05
CA GLY A 786 19.74 -70.01 3.17
C GLY A 786 19.00 -71.15 3.90
N ALA A 787 18.82 -71.06 5.23
CA ALA A 787 18.26 -72.15 6.03
C ALA A 787 16.81 -72.53 5.66
N SER A 788 16.46 -73.80 5.89
CA SER A 788 15.21 -74.43 5.43
C SER A 788 13.98 -74.20 6.32
N ARG A 789 14.07 -73.42 7.40
CA ARG A 789 12.91 -72.93 8.17
C ARG A 789 12.88 -71.41 8.28
N ARG A 790 11.68 -70.85 8.47
CA ARG A 790 11.48 -69.44 8.82
C ARG A 790 11.78 -69.22 10.30
N ILE A 791 12.34 -68.06 10.63
CA ILE A 791 12.56 -67.61 12.01
C ILE A 791 11.21 -67.54 12.78
N ASP A 792 11.11 -68.21 13.92
CA ASP A 792 9.94 -68.15 14.81
C ASP A 792 10.04 -66.94 15.76
N LYS A 793 8.91 -66.25 15.97
CA LYS A 793 8.78 -65.13 16.89
C LYS A 793 8.76 -65.55 18.37
N LYS A 794 8.53 -66.83 18.68
CA LYS A 794 8.41 -67.35 20.06
C LYS A 794 9.65 -68.11 20.56
N LYS A 795 10.51 -68.58 19.65
CA LYS A 795 11.73 -69.34 19.96
C LYS A 795 12.86 -68.42 20.44
N ARG A 796 13.75 -68.93 21.30
CA ARG A 796 15.01 -68.27 21.66
C ARG A 796 16.09 -68.63 20.65
N TYR A 797 17.02 -67.71 20.39
CA TYR A 797 18.11 -67.90 19.42
C TYR A 797 19.47 -67.74 20.11
N GLU A 798 20.49 -68.43 19.59
CA GLU A 798 21.89 -68.27 20.03
C GLU A 798 22.36 -66.81 19.85
N CYS A 799 23.02 -66.26 20.87
CA CYS A 799 23.47 -64.86 20.91
C CYS A 799 24.90 -64.71 21.43
N TYR A 800 25.44 -63.49 21.37
CA TYR A 800 26.67 -63.17 22.09
C TYR A 800 26.40 -63.14 23.60
N LYS A 801 27.43 -63.36 24.42
CA LYS A 801 27.30 -63.42 25.89
C LYS A 801 26.72 -62.14 26.50
N ASP A 802 27.02 -60.99 25.89
CA ASP A 802 26.53 -59.68 26.35
C ASP A 802 25.05 -59.42 25.99
N ASP A 803 24.46 -60.23 25.10
CA ASP A 803 23.04 -60.17 24.70
C ASP A 803 22.16 -61.20 25.45
N GLU A 804 22.73 -61.94 26.41
CA GLU A 804 22.06 -63.06 27.09
C GLU A 804 21.00 -62.60 28.10
N GLU A 805 19.77 -63.10 27.94
CA GLU A 805 18.65 -62.78 28.84
C GLU A 805 18.50 -63.84 29.94
N GLN A 806 18.74 -63.45 31.20
CA GLN A 806 18.50 -64.31 32.37
C GLN A 806 17.07 -64.87 32.39
N ASP A 807 16.95 -66.19 32.50
CA ASP A 807 15.67 -66.88 32.43
C ASP A 807 14.96 -66.83 33.78
N THR A 808 13.82 -66.14 33.85
CA THR A 808 12.97 -66.08 35.05
C THR A 808 11.90 -67.16 34.98
N PRO A 809 11.99 -68.25 35.77
CA PRO A 809 11.06 -69.36 35.65
C PRO A 809 9.66 -68.94 36.14
N LYS A 810 8.69 -68.95 35.22
CA LYS A 810 7.27 -68.84 35.58
C LYS A 810 6.84 -70.09 36.35
N LYS A 811 6.83 -70.01 37.69
CA LYS A 811 6.13 -70.98 38.55
C LYS A 811 4.65 -71.04 38.15
N LYS A 812 4.26 -72.08 37.40
CA LYS A 812 2.88 -72.56 37.42
C LYS A 812 2.63 -73.19 38.79
N VAL A 813 1.97 -72.46 39.67
CA VAL A 813 1.30 -73.07 40.81
C VAL A 813 0.03 -73.71 40.27
N THR A 814 0.02 -75.03 40.17
CA THR A 814 -1.20 -75.81 39.97
C THR A 814 -1.80 -76.06 41.35
N PRO A 815 -3.08 -75.76 41.62
CA PRO A 815 -3.71 -76.17 42.87
C PRO A 815 -3.99 -77.68 42.78
N THR A 816 -3.37 -78.45 43.67
CA THR A 816 -3.79 -79.84 43.91
C THR A 816 -5.07 -79.81 44.73
N ILE A 817 -6.08 -80.59 44.32
CA ILE A 817 -7.26 -80.87 45.13
C ILE A 817 -6.94 -82.12 45.94
N GLU A 818 -6.98 -81.99 47.27
CA GLU A 818 -7.42 -82.99 48.24
C GLU A 818 -7.82 -82.27 49.55
#